data_AF-A0A674DZ29-F1
#
_entry.id   AF-A0A674DZ29-F1
#
_cell.length_a   1.000
_cell.length_b   1.000
_cell.length_c   1.000
_cell.angle_alpha   90.00
_cell.angle_beta   90.00
_cell.angle_gamma   90.00
#
_symmetry.space_group_name_H-M   'P 1'
#
loop_
_entity.id
_entity.type
_entity.pdbx_description
1 polymer ?
#
loop_
_entity_poly.entity_id
_entity_poly.type
_entity_poly.pdbx_seq_one_letter_code
_entity_poly.pdbx_strand_id
1 'polypeptide(L)'
;MNSSHESASGPRTQTGKTAAGQTGKAVKAVKSGNTVTSTRYGKTGNAWSVVVKNRVPRAATSRAERIWPGGVIPYIIGGNFTGSQRAMFKQAMRHWEKLTCVTFIEKTEEESYIVFTYRPCGCCSYVGRRGNGPQAISIGKNCDKFGIVVHELGHVIGFWHEHTRPDRDDHVTIIRDNIQPGQEYNFLKMEPGEVNSLGEAYDFDSIMHYARNTFSRGMFLDTILPSRDENGIRPAIGQRTRLSKGDITQARKLYRCPACGETLQESTGNFSSPGYPNGYPSYTHCVWRVSVTPGEKIVLNFTTMDLYKSSLCWYDYIEVRDGYWRKAPLLGRFCGDQGPEGLVSSESRMWIEFRSSSNWVGKGFTAVYEAICGGEILRDQGQIQSPNYPDDYRPSKECVWRITVAEGYNVGLSFQAFEIERHDSCSYDYLEVRDGPAESSPLIGRFCGNDKPEDVRSTSHTLWMKFVSDGTVNKAGFAANFFKEEDECSKPDNGGCEQRCVNTLGSFKCACDPGYELALDKKSCEAACGGLLSKLNGTISSPGWPKEYPPNKNCVWQVVAPTQYRISMQFEPFELEGNEVCKYDFVEVRSGLSSDSKLHGKYCGTEVPQVITSQYNNMRIEFKSDNTVAKKGFKGHFFSDKDECSKDNGGCQHDCINTVGSYVCQCRHGFILHENKHDCKEAECKHKVHSPSGTLNSPNWPDKYPSRKECTWDINTTPGHRVRLVRYTHTWIQMRLVRYTHTCIQRQTDTHTPGYRDRLVRYTHTWTQSETGEIHTHLDTETDW
;
A
#
# COMPACT_ATOMS: atom_id res chain seq x y z
N MET A 1 -51.27 7.74 -32.96
CA MET A 1 -51.59 8.05 -34.37
C MET A 1 -51.36 6.80 -35.20
N ASN A 2 -52.44 6.29 -35.81
CA ASN A 2 -52.60 5.39 -36.97
C ASN A 2 -51.46 4.46 -37.41
N SER A 3 -51.64 3.24 -37.91
CA SER A 3 -52.70 2.20 -38.00
C SER A 3 -52.20 1.18 -39.04
N SER A 4 -52.90 0.05 -39.20
CA SER A 4 -52.80 -1.04 -40.21
C SER A 4 -51.77 -2.15 -39.88
N HIS A 5 -52.11 -3.35 -39.41
CA HIS A 5 -53.09 -4.40 -39.81
C HIS A 5 -52.93 -4.91 -41.25
N GLU A 6 -52.52 -6.17 -41.40
CA GLU A 6 -53.28 -7.17 -42.17
C GLU A 6 -52.81 -8.61 -41.88
N SER A 7 -53.79 -9.50 -41.87
CA SER A 7 -53.74 -10.92 -41.52
C SER A 7 -54.71 -11.65 -42.45
N ALA A 8 -54.33 -12.77 -43.06
CA ALA A 8 -55.30 -13.77 -43.55
C ALA A 8 -54.65 -15.10 -44.05
N SER A 9 -55.03 -16.19 -43.35
CA SER A 9 -55.59 -17.46 -43.86
C SER A 9 -54.82 -18.40 -44.83
N GLY A 10 -54.67 -19.67 -44.41
CA GLY A 10 -54.66 -20.86 -45.30
C GLY A 10 -56.05 -21.15 -45.92
N PRO A 11 -56.34 -22.31 -46.60
CA PRO A 11 -55.97 -23.67 -46.16
C PRO A 11 -55.76 -24.79 -47.25
N ARG A 12 -55.36 -25.98 -46.76
CA ARG A 12 -55.80 -27.38 -47.10
C ARG A 12 -55.39 -28.17 -48.38
N THR A 13 -54.89 -29.39 -48.06
CA THR A 13 -55.13 -30.76 -48.62
C THR A 13 -54.48 -31.25 -49.93
N GLN A 14 -53.70 -32.34 -49.82
CA GLN A 14 -53.96 -33.72 -50.34
C GLN A 14 -52.69 -34.61 -50.16
N THR A 15 -52.69 -35.60 -49.26
CA THR A 15 -52.88 -37.07 -49.49
C THR A 15 -51.93 -37.75 -50.48
N GLY A 16 -51.12 -38.68 -49.97
CA GLY A 16 -50.44 -39.76 -50.72
C GLY A 16 -49.96 -40.86 -49.77
N LYS A 17 -50.59 -42.05 -49.87
CA LYS A 17 -50.33 -43.28 -49.08
C LYS A 17 -49.31 -44.20 -49.78
N THR A 18 -49.00 -45.31 -49.08
CA THR A 18 -48.43 -46.62 -49.50
C THR A 18 -46.90 -46.73 -49.64
N ALA A 19 -46.23 -47.81 -49.21
CA ALA A 19 -46.61 -49.06 -48.54
C ALA A 19 -45.35 -49.74 -47.94
N ALA A 20 -45.63 -50.81 -47.19
CA ALA A 20 -44.78 -51.59 -46.30
C ALA A 20 -43.80 -52.60 -46.95
N GLY A 21 -42.92 -53.15 -46.09
CA GLY A 21 -42.22 -54.44 -46.23
C GLY A 21 -41.01 -54.50 -45.28
N GLN A 22 -41.10 -55.09 -44.08
CA GLN A 22 -40.75 -56.50 -43.76
C GLN A 22 -39.40 -56.94 -44.36
N THR A 23 -38.43 -57.58 -43.71
CA THR A 23 -38.28 -58.34 -42.46
C THR A 23 -36.79 -58.72 -42.35
N GLY A 24 -36.29 -59.09 -41.16
CA GLY A 24 -35.35 -60.22 -41.07
C GLY A 24 -33.94 -59.99 -40.52
N LYS A 25 -33.81 -60.33 -39.23
CA LYS A 25 -32.78 -61.19 -38.61
C LYS A 25 -31.32 -60.70 -38.46
N ALA A 26 -30.97 -60.63 -37.18
CA ALA A 26 -29.63 -60.62 -36.61
C ALA A 26 -28.83 -61.91 -36.85
N VAL A 27 -27.51 -61.78 -36.93
CA VAL A 27 -26.54 -62.83 -36.54
C VAL A 27 -25.32 -62.17 -35.86
N LYS A 28 -24.95 -62.70 -34.70
CA LYS A 28 -23.73 -62.43 -33.91
C LYS A 28 -22.52 -63.18 -34.47
N ALA A 29 -21.32 -62.60 -34.38
CA ALA A 29 -20.04 -63.21 -33.95
C ALA A 29 -18.93 -62.13 -34.10
N VAL A 30 -18.18 -61.69 -33.09
CA VAL A 30 -17.17 -62.37 -32.24
C VAL A 30 -15.87 -62.75 -32.99
N LYS A 31 -14.85 -61.93 -32.67
CA LYS A 31 -13.41 -62.17 -32.46
C LYS A 31 -12.41 -62.35 -33.62
N SER A 32 -11.28 -61.67 -33.33
CA SER A 32 -9.86 -62.03 -33.49
C SER A 32 -9.21 -61.90 -34.86
N GLY A 33 -8.36 -60.88 -34.90
CA GLY A 33 -7.02 -60.79 -35.50
C GLY A 33 -6.44 -61.98 -36.27
N ASN A 34 -5.81 -61.64 -37.39
CA ASN A 34 -4.38 -61.90 -37.55
C ASN A 34 -3.80 -61.05 -38.69
N THR A 35 -2.64 -60.50 -38.39
CA THR A 35 -1.70 -59.85 -39.31
C THR A 35 -1.08 -60.91 -40.22
N VAL A 36 -1.15 -60.72 -41.54
CA VAL A 36 -0.22 -61.37 -42.49
C VAL A 36 0.18 -60.33 -43.54
N THR A 37 1.48 -60.07 -43.57
CA THR A 37 2.20 -59.31 -44.58
C THR A 37 2.31 -60.11 -45.88
N SER A 38 2.09 -59.45 -47.02
CA SER A 38 2.62 -59.91 -48.31
C SER A 38 2.90 -58.73 -49.23
N THR A 39 4.08 -58.76 -49.85
CA THR A 39 4.71 -57.69 -50.61
C THR A 39 4.78 -58.05 -52.10
N ARG A 40 4.56 -57.02 -52.95
CA ARG A 40 4.98 -56.82 -54.35
C ARG A 40 4.31 -57.65 -55.48
N TYR A 41 3.78 -56.94 -56.49
CA TYR A 41 4.51 -56.53 -57.71
C TYR A 41 3.67 -55.53 -58.53
N GLY A 42 4.33 -54.56 -59.18
CA GLY A 42 3.71 -53.31 -59.67
C GLY A 42 3.22 -53.27 -61.11
N LYS A 43 2.75 -52.10 -61.52
CA LYS A 43 2.92 -51.49 -62.85
C LYS A 43 2.51 -50.01 -62.84
N THR A 44 3.28 -49.25 -63.60
CA THR A 44 3.24 -47.79 -63.80
C THR A 44 1.98 -47.30 -64.52
N GLY A 45 1.43 -46.18 -64.07
CA GLY A 45 0.42 -45.40 -64.78
C GLY A 45 0.22 -44.04 -64.11
N ASN A 46 0.69 -42.96 -64.75
CA ASN A 46 0.50 -41.58 -64.32
C ASN A 46 -1.00 -41.22 -64.37
N ALA A 47 -1.56 -40.90 -63.21
CA ALA A 47 -2.78 -40.12 -63.09
C ALA A 47 -2.59 -39.12 -61.95
N TRP A 48 -2.76 -37.85 -62.27
CA TRP A 48 -2.67 -36.72 -61.34
C TRP A 48 -3.67 -36.90 -60.20
N SER A 49 -3.19 -37.27 -59.01
CA SER A 49 -3.96 -37.12 -57.79
C SER A 49 -3.72 -35.72 -57.26
N VAL A 50 -4.73 -34.86 -57.45
CA VAL A 50 -4.88 -33.64 -56.65
C VAL A 50 -4.92 -34.10 -55.19
N VAL A 51 -3.82 -33.91 -54.47
CA VAL A 51 -3.82 -34.03 -53.02
C VAL A 51 -4.64 -32.85 -52.52
N VAL A 52 -5.95 -33.06 -52.38
CA VAL A 52 -6.79 -32.20 -51.53
C VAL A 52 -6.28 -32.43 -50.11
N LYS A 53 -5.28 -31.64 -49.71
CA LYS A 53 -4.96 -31.46 -48.30
C LYS A 53 -6.20 -30.81 -47.69
N ASN A 54 -7.06 -31.60 -47.06
CA ASN A 54 -8.06 -31.10 -46.13
C ASN A 54 -7.31 -30.34 -45.04
N ARG A 55 -7.19 -29.01 -45.21
CA ARG A 55 -6.63 -28.11 -44.21
C ARG A 55 -7.69 -27.97 -43.12
N VAL A 56 -7.39 -28.53 -41.96
CA VAL A 56 -8.17 -28.33 -40.75
C VAL A 56 -7.84 -26.92 -40.20
N PRO A 57 -8.84 -26.03 -40.02
CA PRO A 57 -8.66 -24.68 -39.47
C PRO A 57 -8.23 -24.69 -37.99
N ARG A 58 -7.36 -23.74 -37.54
CA ARG A 58 -6.72 -23.78 -36.19
C ARG A 58 -6.64 -22.44 -35.36
N ALA A 59 -7.34 -22.28 -34.20
CA ALA A 59 -7.37 -21.04 -33.35
C ALA A 59 -7.30 -21.16 -31.78
N ALA A 60 -7.86 -22.18 -31.11
CA ALA A 60 -7.72 -22.42 -29.65
C ALA A 60 -6.52 -23.32 -29.31
N THR A 61 -6.09 -23.46 -28.05
CA THR A 61 -4.99 -24.38 -27.69
C THR A 61 -5.28 -25.84 -28.10
N SER A 62 -4.33 -26.49 -28.77
CA SER A 62 -4.39 -27.92 -29.14
C SER A 62 -3.92 -28.85 -28.01
N ARG A 63 -3.17 -28.30 -27.06
CA ARG A 63 -2.51 -29.03 -25.96
C ARG A 63 -3.49 -29.32 -24.83
N ALA A 64 -3.68 -30.60 -24.52
CA ALA A 64 -4.63 -31.05 -23.50
C ALA A 64 -4.22 -30.59 -22.08
N GLU A 65 -2.93 -30.46 -21.80
CA GLU A 65 -2.39 -30.00 -20.52
C GLU A 65 -2.75 -28.53 -20.21
N ARG A 66 -3.03 -27.74 -21.26
CA ARG A 66 -3.45 -26.33 -21.17
C ARG A 66 -4.96 -26.16 -20.99
N ILE A 67 -5.74 -27.24 -21.04
CA ILE A 67 -7.18 -27.18 -20.82
C ILE A 67 -7.46 -27.30 -19.32
N TRP A 68 -8.30 -26.41 -18.78
CA TRP A 68 -8.69 -26.47 -17.37
C TRP A 68 -9.56 -27.72 -17.11
N PRO A 69 -9.23 -28.57 -16.12
CA PRO A 69 -9.98 -29.79 -15.83
C PRO A 69 -11.47 -29.53 -15.63
N GLY A 70 -12.27 -30.05 -16.57
CA GLY A 70 -13.73 -29.87 -16.69
C GLY A 70 -14.21 -28.41 -16.66
N GLY A 71 -13.37 -27.48 -17.12
CA GLY A 71 -13.75 -26.08 -17.30
C GLY A 71 -13.82 -25.27 -16.02
N VAL A 72 -13.23 -25.74 -14.92
CA VAL A 72 -13.19 -25.00 -13.65
C VAL A 72 -11.88 -24.23 -13.53
N ILE A 73 -11.98 -22.92 -13.32
CA ILE A 73 -10.84 -21.99 -13.28
C ILE A 73 -10.83 -21.29 -11.91
N PRO A 74 -10.01 -21.74 -10.96
CA PRO A 74 -9.89 -21.10 -9.66
C PRO A 74 -9.16 -19.75 -9.79
N TYR A 75 -9.57 -18.73 -9.03
CA TYR A 75 -8.99 -17.39 -9.09
C TYR A 75 -8.74 -16.74 -7.72
N ILE A 76 -7.79 -15.81 -7.71
CA ILE A 76 -7.56 -14.84 -6.63
C ILE A 76 -7.45 -13.44 -7.24
N ILE A 77 -7.99 -12.42 -6.58
CA ILE A 77 -7.79 -11.02 -6.94
C ILE A 77 -6.82 -10.37 -5.93
N GLY A 78 -5.66 -9.92 -6.42
CA GLY A 78 -4.62 -9.31 -5.57
C GLY A 78 -5.12 -8.10 -4.76
N GLY A 79 -4.47 -7.81 -3.62
CA GLY A 79 -4.89 -6.76 -2.69
C GLY A 79 -4.97 -5.35 -3.30
N ASN A 80 -4.11 -5.04 -4.29
CA ASN A 80 -3.91 -3.69 -4.82
C ASN A 80 -5.03 -3.17 -5.75
N PHE A 81 -6.11 -3.93 -5.96
CA PHE A 81 -7.23 -3.50 -6.81
C PHE A 81 -8.36 -2.87 -6.00
N THR A 82 -8.94 -1.80 -6.55
CA THR A 82 -10.12 -1.12 -5.98
C THR A 82 -11.37 -2.00 -6.03
N GLY A 83 -12.40 -1.65 -5.25
CA GLY A 83 -13.70 -2.32 -5.28
C GLY A 83 -14.32 -2.37 -6.68
N SER A 84 -14.29 -1.24 -7.41
CA SER A 84 -14.79 -1.15 -8.79
C SER A 84 -14.03 -2.03 -9.79
N GLN A 85 -12.70 -2.14 -9.64
CA GLN A 85 -11.90 -3.04 -10.46
C GLN A 85 -12.23 -4.51 -10.17
N ARG A 86 -12.37 -4.87 -8.88
CA ARG A 86 -12.80 -6.21 -8.46
C ARG A 86 -14.17 -6.57 -9.04
N ALA A 87 -15.12 -5.63 -8.98
CA ALA A 87 -16.45 -5.76 -9.54
C ALA A 87 -16.38 -6.06 -11.06
N MET A 88 -15.62 -5.27 -11.81
CA MET A 88 -15.42 -5.47 -13.24
C MET A 88 -14.80 -6.84 -13.58
N PHE A 89 -13.81 -7.31 -12.80
CA PHE A 89 -13.22 -8.63 -13.02
C PHE A 89 -14.26 -9.73 -12.83
N LYS A 90 -15.08 -9.62 -11.78
CA LYS A 90 -16.20 -10.52 -11.53
C LYS A 90 -17.25 -10.46 -12.66
N GLN A 91 -17.59 -9.28 -13.18
CA GLN A 91 -18.47 -9.12 -14.35
C GLN A 91 -17.91 -9.81 -15.60
N ALA A 92 -16.62 -9.63 -15.89
CA ALA A 92 -15.98 -10.25 -17.05
C ALA A 92 -15.95 -11.78 -16.94
N MET A 93 -15.74 -12.34 -15.73
CA MET A 93 -15.88 -13.77 -15.47
C MET A 93 -17.33 -14.24 -15.66
N ARG A 94 -18.31 -13.54 -15.06
CA ARG A 94 -19.74 -13.85 -15.24
C ARG A 94 -20.16 -13.85 -16.71
N HIS A 95 -19.62 -12.94 -17.52
CA HIS A 95 -19.87 -12.88 -18.96
C HIS A 95 -19.44 -14.15 -19.71
N TRP A 96 -18.27 -14.71 -19.37
CA TRP A 96 -17.83 -16.01 -19.90
C TRP A 96 -18.67 -17.17 -19.37
N GLU A 97 -19.02 -17.19 -18.09
CA GLU A 97 -19.86 -18.25 -17.48
C GLU A 97 -21.27 -18.27 -18.06
N LYS A 98 -21.87 -17.11 -18.36
CA LYS A 98 -23.22 -16.99 -18.92
C LYS A 98 -23.33 -17.63 -20.30
N LEU A 99 -22.29 -17.47 -21.12
CA LEU A 99 -22.31 -17.86 -22.53
C LEU A 99 -21.69 -19.25 -22.77
N THR A 100 -20.93 -19.78 -21.81
CA THR A 100 -20.21 -21.05 -21.94
C THR A 100 -20.47 -21.96 -20.74
N CYS A 101 -19.80 -23.13 -20.68
CA CYS A 101 -19.82 -23.99 -19.49
C CYS A 101 -18.54 -23.88 -18.64
N VAL A 102 -17.67 -22.91 -18.96
CA VAL A 102 -16.52 -22.55 -18.11
C VAL A 102 -17.05 -21.92 -16.84
N THR A 103 -16.40 -22.20 -15.71
CA THR A 103 -16.81 -21.74 -14.39
C THR A 103 -15.60 -21.23 -13.64
N PHE A 104 -15.70 -20.02 -13.11
CA PHE A 104 -14.70 -19.41 -12.25
C PHE A 104 -15.11 -19.63 -10.79
N ILE A 105 -14.16 -19.99 -9.95
CA ILE A 105 -14.38 -20.19 -8.52
C ILE A 105 -13.31 -19.45 -7.73
N GLU A 106 -13.68 -18.89 -6.57
CA GLU A 106 -12.66 -18.38 -5.67
C GLU A 106 -11.80 -19.55 -5.19
N LYS A 107 -10.48 -19.37 -5.24
CA LYS A 107 -9.54 -20.46 -4.93
C LYS A 107 -9.67 -20.86 -3.46
N THR A 108 -9.81 -22.16 -3.23
CA THR A 108 -9.73 -22.80 -1.92
C THR A 108 -8.43 -23.59 -1.84
N GLU A 109 -8.49 -24.90 -2.08
CA GLU A 109 -7.38 -25.85 -2.00
C GLU A 109 -6.68 -26.10 -3.34
N GLU A 110 -7.22 -25.57 -4.45
CA GLU A 110 -6.72 -25.90 -5.79
C GLU A 110 -5.28 -25.42 -6.00
N GLU A 111 -4.42 -26.29 -6.54
CA GLU A 111 -3.01 -25.98 -6.76
C GLU A 111 -2.80 -25.02 -7.95
N SER A 112 -3.54 -25.22 -9.04
CA SER A 112 -3.46 -24.38 -10.24
C SER A 112 -4.58 -23.36 -10.24
N TYR A 113 -4.25 -22.07 -10.32
CA TYR A 113 -5.23 -20.98 -10.25
C TYR A 113 -4.69 -19.72 -10.92
N ILE A 114 -5.59 -18.81 -11.30
CA ILE A 114 -5.23 -17.50 -11.83
C ILE A 114 -5.15 -16.45 -10.74
N VAL A 115 -4.25 -15.48 -10.89
CA VAL A 115 -4.10 -14.36 -9.96
C VAL A 115 -4.13 -13.05 -10.73
N PHE A 116 -5.16 -12.23 -10.47
CA PHE A 116 -5.18 -10.85 -10.95
C PHE A 116 -4.12 -10.05 -10.21
N THR A 117 -3.23 -9.41 -10.96
CA THR A 117 -2.07 -8.67 -10.41
C THR A 117 -1.64 -7.54 -11.36
N TYR A 118 -0.71 -6.69 -10.93
CA TYR A 118 -0.05 -5.69 -11.77
C TYR A 118 1.34 -6.19 -12.17
N ARG A 119 1.62 -6.33 -13.46
CA ARG A 119 2.95 -6.64 -13.99
C ARG A 119 3.44 -5.58 -14.99
N PRO A 120 4.77 -5.46 -15.18
CA PRO A 120 5.36 -4.52 -16.14
C PRO A 120 4.96 -4.78 -17.61
N CYS A 121 4.39 -5.94 -17.94
CA CYS A 121 3.93 -6.28 -19.29
C CYS A 121 2.66 -5.51 -19.73
N GLY A 122 2.02 -4.73 -18.86
CA GLY A 122 0.75 -4.07 -19.16
C GLY A 122 -0.44 -5.02 -19.02
N CYS A 123 -1.29 -5.11 -20.05
CA CYS A 123 -2.36 -6.11 -20.12
C CYS A 123 -1.78 -7.39 -20.74
N CYS A 124 -1.61 -8.44 -19.93
CA CYS A 124 -1.07 -9.70 -20.44
C CYS A 124 -1.53 -10.90 -19.62
N SER A 125 -1.70 -12.03 -20.29
CA SER A 125 -2.15 -13.28 -19.69
C SER A 125 -1.51 -14.49 -20.38
N TYR A 126 -1.43 -15.61 -19.67
CA TYR A 126 -0.95 -16.87 -20.23
C TYR A 126 -2.07 -17.59 -20.97
N VAL A 127 -1.72 -18.30 -22.05
CA VAL A 127 -2.68 -19.10 -22.82
C VAL A 127 -2.91 -20.45 -22.14
N GLY A 128 -4.13 -20.64 -21.63
CA GLY A 128 -4.59 -21.85 -20.97
C GLY A 128 -4.00 -22.06 -19.57
N ARG A 129 -4.25 -23.24 -19.02
CA ARG A 129 -3.71 -23.71 -17.76
C ARG A 129 -2.20 -24.00 -17.86
N ARG A 130 -1.39 -23.42 -16.97
CA ARG A 130 0.05 -23.76 -16.88
C ARG A 130 0.33 -24.98 -16.00
N GLY A 131 -0.48 -25.20 -14.97
CA GLY A 131 -0.17 -26.16 -13.91
C GLY A 131 0.87 -25.64 -12.90
N ASN A 132 1.03 -26.36 -11.79
CA ASN A 132 2.09 -26.17 -10.79
C ASN A 132 2.10 -24.78 -10.11
N GLY A 133 0.94 -24.32 -9.63
CA GLY A 133 0.84 -23.09 -8.84
C GLY A 133 0.10 -21.93 -9.53
N PRO A 134 0.30 -20.69 -9.02
CA PRO A 134 -0.37 -19.49 -9.54
C PRO A 134 0.11 -19.11 -10.94
N GLN A 135 -0.82 -18.74 -11.82
CA GLN A 135 -0.52 -18.04 -13.07
C GLN A 135 -1.09 -16.62 -13.04
N ALA A 136 -0.29 -15.64 -13.41
CA ALA A 136 -0.71 -14.24 -13.37
C ALA A 136 -1.55 -13.86 -14.60
N ILE A 137 -2.61 -13.11 -14.35
CA ILE A 137 -3.31 -12.27 -15.32
C ILE A 137 -3.04 -10.81 -14.91
N SER A 138 -2.32 -10.10 -15.77
CA SER A 138 -1.90 -8.72 -15.51
C SER A 138 -2.90 -7.75 -16.09
N ILE A 139 -3.49 -6.91 -15.23
CA ILE A 139 -4.36 -5.79 -15.65
C ILE A 139 -3.64 -4.49 -15.30
N GLY A 140 -2.79 -4.02 -16.21
CA GLY A 140 -2.01 -2.79 -16.05
C GLY A 140 -2.84 -1.49 -16.07
N LYS A 141 -2.16 -0.35 -15.99
CA LYS A 141 -2.78 0.97 -16.10
C LYS A 141 -3.49 1.12 -17.45
N ASN A 142 -4.76 1.55 -17.45
CA ASN A 142 -5.67 1.66 -18.61
C ASN A 142 -6.18 0.33 -19.20
N CYS A 143 -5.91 -0.81 -18.55
CA CYS A 143 -6.42 -2.14 -18.95
C CYS A 143 -7.75 -2.50 -18.27
N ASP A 144 -8.22 -1.65 -17.35
CA ASP A 144 -9.41 -1.80 -16.54
C ASP A 144 -10.67 -1.39 -17.32
N LYS A 145 -10.83 -1.99 -18.51
CA LYS A 145 -12.05 -1.91 -19.30
C LYS A 145 -12.61 -3.30 -19.46
N PHE A 146 -13.93 -3.43 -19.34
CA PHE A 146 -14.64 -4.70 -19.40
C PHE A 146 -14.14 -5.62 -20.54
N GLY A 147 -14.14 -5.16 -21.78
CA GLY A 147 -13.72 -5.99 -22.91
C GLY A 147 -12.23 -6.32 -22.97
N ILE A 148 -11.36 -5.55 -22.30
CA ILE A 148 -9.94 -5.91 -22.15
C ILE A 148 -9.83 -7.08 -21.17
N VAL A 149 -10.53 -7.02 -20.03
CA VAL A 149 -10.52 -8.13 -19.07
C VAL A 149 -11.11 -9.40 -19.70
N VAL A 150 -12.19 -9.29 -20.47
CA VAL A 150 -12.77 -10.43 -21.20
C VAL A 150 -11.75 -11.03 -22.19
N HIS A 151 -10.95 -10.21 -22.87
CA HIS A 151 -9.86 -10.65 -23.76
C HIS A 151 -8.77 -11.42 -22.99
N GLU A 152 -8.28 -10.86 -21.88
CA GLU A 152 -7.25 -11.51 -21.06
C GLU A 152 -7.74 -12.84 -20.46
N LEU A 153 -9.04 -12.92 -20.12
CA LEU A 153 -9.70 -14.17 -19.72
C LEU A 153 -9.81 -15.16 -20.89
N GLY A 154 -9.95 -14.69 -22.14
CA GLY A 154 -9.88 -15.53 -23.33
C GLY A 154 -8.54 -16.27 -23.45
N HIS A 155 -7.43 -15.59 -23.14
CA HIS A 155 -6.13 -16.27 -23.00
C HIS A 155 -6.16 -17.32 -21.91
N VAL A 156 -6.66 -17.00 -20.71
CA VAL A 156 -6.76 -17.97 -19.59
C VAL A 156 -7.53 -19.22 -19.99
N ILE A 157 -8.63 -19.06 -20.74
CA ILE A 157 -9.48 -20.14 -21.24
C ILE A 157 -8.75 -21.01 -22.27
N GLY A 158 -7.76 -20.46 -22.96
CA GLY A 158 -6.88 -21.18 -23.88
C GLY A 158 -6.89 -20.65 -25.31
N PHE A 159 -7.33 -19.41 -25.54
CA PHE A 159 -7.35 -18.82 -26.88
C PHE A 159 -6.05 -18.08 -27.20
N TRP A 160 -5.59 -18.29 -28.43
CA TRP A 160 -4.56 -17.47 -29.06
C TRP A 160 -5.22 -16.28 -29.76
N HIS A 161 -4.42 -15.30 -30.20
CA HIS A 161 -4.98 -14.21 -31.00
C HIS A 161 -5.43 -14.73 -32.37
N GLU A 162 -6.61 -14.32 -32.82
CA GLU A 162 -7.23 -14.84 -34.05
C GLU A 162 -6.37 -14.57 -35.30
N HIS A 163 -5.62 -13.46 -35.33
CA HIS A 163 -4.68 -13.16 -36.44
C HIS A 163 -3.39 -13.97 -36.40
N THR A 164 -3.22 -14.90 -35.46
CA THR A 164 -2.04 -15.80 -35.40
C THR A 164 -2.33 -17.19 -35.93
N ARG A 165 -3.57 -17.44 -36.40
CA ARG A 165 -3.96 -18.74 -36.96
C ARG A 165 -3.07 -19.15 -38.15
N PRO A 166 -2.80 -20.46 -38.33
CA PRO A 166 -2.02 -20.97 -39.47
C PRO A 166 -2.63 -20.67 -40.84
N ASP A 167 -3.97 -20.58 -40.92
CA ASP A 167 -4.77 -20.31 -42.11
C ASP A 167 -5.12 -18.82 -42.30
N ARG A 168 -4.64 -17.92 -41.42
CA ARG A 168 -5.04 -16.50 -41.45
C ARG A 168 -4.81 -15.81 -42.79
N ASP A 169 -3.81 -16.23 -43.58
CA ASP A 169 -3.40 -15.53 -44.80
C ASP A 169 -4.47 -15.69 -45.92
N ASP A 170 -5.41 -16.62 -45.73
CA ASP A 170 -6.62 -16.77 -46.57
C ASP A 170 -7.70 -15.70 -46.22
N HIS A 171 -7.54 -15.01 -45.08
CA HIS A 171 -8.56 -14.11 -44.50
C HIS A 171 -8.07 -12.68 -44.25
N VAL A 172 -6.80 -12.49 -43.93
CA VAL A 172 -6.19 -11.19 -43.63
C VAL A 172 -4.81 -11.08 -44.27
N THR A 173 -4.43 -9.88 -44.70
CA THR A 173 -3.09 -9.56 -45.17
C THR A 173 -2.33 -8.77 -44.11
N ILE A 174 -1.13 -9.22 -43.74
CA ILE A 174 -0.24 -8.48 -42.83
C ILE A 174 0.66 -7.55 -43.64
N ILE A 175 0.52 -6.24 -43.43
CA ILE A 175 1.34 -5.22 -44.11
C ILE A 175 2.60 -4.98 -43.30
N ARG A 176 3.63 -5.80 -43.55
CA ARG A 176 4.88 -5.80 -42.76
C ARG A 176 5.58 -4.45 -42.73
N ASP A 177 5.54 -3.70 -43.84
CA ASP A 177 6.17 -2.38 -43.94
C ASP A 177 5.56 -1.34 -42.99
N ASN A 178 4.34 -1.57 -42.50
CA ASN A 178 3.65 -0.67 -41.57
C ASN A 178 3.88 -1.02 -40.10
N ILE A 179 4.55 -2.13 -39.80
CA ILE A 179 4.82 -2.58 -38.43
C ILE A 179 5.96 -1.76 -37.83
N GLN A 180 5.85 -1.42 -36.53
CA GLN A 180 6.95 -0.81 -35.78
C GLN A 180 8.17 -1.75 -35.73
N PRO A 181 9.40 -1.23 -35.94
CA PRO A 181 10.60 -2.06 -35.88
C PRO A 181 10.70 -2.85 -34.55
N GLY A 182 10.88 -4.16 -34.64
CA GLY A 182 11.01 -5.06 -33.49
C GLY A 182 9.69 -5.63 -32.97
N GLN A 183 8.54 -5.29 -33.57
CA GLN A 183 7.21 -5.80 -33.19
C GLN A 183 6.68 -6.88 -34.15
N GLU A 184 7.47 -7.29 -35.14
CA GLU A 184 7.06 -8.24 -36.18
C GLU A 184 6.73 -9.63 -35.62
N TYR A 185 7.31 -10.00 -34.47
CA TYR A 185 7.09 -11.30 -33.83
C TYR A 185 5.63 -11.50 -33.40
N ASN A 186 4.90 -10.42 -33.07
CA ASN A 186 3.47 -10.48 -32.69
C ASN A 186 2.55 -10.91 -33.86
N PHE A 187 3.09 -10.88 -35.08
CA PHE A 187 2.39 -11.28 -36.30
C PHE A 187 2.92 -12.60 -36.85
N LEU A 188 3.67 -13.39 -36.08
CA LEU A 188 4.02 -14.75 -36.51
C LEU A 188 2.79 -15.66 -36.44
N LYS A 189 2.73 -16.64 -37.35
CA LYS A 189 1.69 -17.69 -37.30
C LYS A 189 2.07 -18.70 -36.24
N MET A 190 1.08 -19.18 -35.49
CA MET A 190 1.27 -20.26 -34.56
C MET A 190 1.56 -21.57 -35.29
N GLU A 191 2.40 -22.40 -34.68
CA GLU A 191 2.68 -23.73 -35.22
C GLU A 191 1.41 -24.59 -35.20
N PRO A 192 1.15 -25.41 -36.23
CA PRO A 192 -0.07 -26.22 -36.30
C PRO A 192 -0.24 -27.17 -35.09
N GLY A 193 0.86 -27.56 -34.43
CA GLY A 193 0.83 -28.40 -33.23
C GLY A 193 0.37 -27.68 -31.95
N GLU A 194 0.32 -26.34 -31.92
CA GLU A 194 -0.01 -25.53 -30.73
C GLU A 194 -1.46 -25.01 -30.70
N VAL A 195 -2.15 -25.06 -31.84
CA VAL A 195 -3.41 -24.34 -32.07
C VAL A 195 -4.43 -25.21 -32.84
N ASN A 196 -5.74 -25.04 -32.59
CA ASN A 196 -6.85 -25.85 -33.09
C ASN A 196 -8.20 -25.07 -33.05
N SER A 197 -8.87 -24.83 -34.18
CA SER A 197 -10.09 -24.00 -34.27
C SER A 197 -11.31 -24.83 -33.94
N LEU A 198 -11.13 -26.14 -33.76
CA LEU A 198 -12.22 -27.07 -33.50
C LEU A 198 -13.26 -27.06 -34.64
N GLY A 199 -12.78 -26.78 -35.85
CA GLY A 199 -13.58 -26.68 -37.08
C GLY A 199 -14.34 -25.36 -37.24
N GLU A 200 -14.07 -24.32 -36.43
CA GLU A 200 -14.67 -22.98 -36.59
C GLU A 200 -14.02 -22.18 -37.73
N ALA A 201 -14.82 -21.35 -38.38
CA ALA A 201 -14.39 -20.39 -39.41
C ALA A 201 -13.50 -19.28 -38.82
N TYR A 202 -12.90 -18.44 -39.67
CA TYR A 202 -12.17 -17.26 -39.21
C TYR A 202 -13.13 -16.21 -38.65
N ASP A 203 -12.88 -15.77 -37.42
CA ASP A 203 -13.79 -14.87 -36.71
C ASP A 203 -13.24 -13.43 -36.66
N PHE A 204 -13.64 -12.62 -37.62
CA PHE A 204 -13.27 -11.20 -37.69
C PHE A 204 -13.78 -10.38 -36.48
N ASP A 205 -14.89 -10.79 -35.85
CA ASP A 205 -15.49 -10.12 -34.68
C ASP A 205 -14.93 -10.66 -33.35
N SER A 206 -14.00 -11.63 -33.40
CA SER A 206 -13.42 -12.23 -32.20
C SER A 206 -12.82 -11.18 -31.28
N ILE A 207 -13.10 -11.31 -29.98
CA ILE A 207 -12.47 -10.47 -28.98
C ILE A 207 -10.94 -10.67 -28.95
N MET A 208 -10.46 -11.82 -29.44
CA MET A 208 -9.04 -12.19 -29.52
C MET A 208 -8.36 -11.66 -30.79
N HIS A 209 -9.05 -10.92 -31.66
CA HIS A 209 -8.44 -10.34 -32.85
C HIS A 209 -7.77 -8.99 -32.54
N TYR A 210 -6.62 -8.71 -33.16
CA TYR A 210 -5.98 -7.38 -33.12
C TYR A 210 -6.77 -6.33 -33.91
N ALA A 211 -6.62 -5.06 -33.55
CA ALA A 211 -7.15 -3.97 -34.35
C ALA A 211 -6.29 -3.74 -35.60
N ARG A 212 -6.86 -3.04 -36.58
CA ARG A 212 -6.26 -2.82 -37.90
C ARG A 212 -4.87 -2.17 -37.85
N ASN A 213 -4.65 -1.30 -36.87
CA ASN A 213 -3.45 -0.48 -36.70
C ASN A 213 -2.62 -0.88 -35.46
N THR A 214 -2.86 -2.04 -34.86
CA THR A 214 -2.08 -2.51 -33.70
C THR A 214 -0.60 -2.66 -34.09
N PHE A 215 0.32 -2.14 -33.26
CA PHE A 215 1.76 -2.05 -33.54
C PHE A 215 2.15 -1.31 -34.84
N SER A 216 1.31 -0.36 -35.29
CA SER A 216 1.60 0.42 -36.49
C SER A 216 2.64 1.53 -36.26
N ARG A 217 3.54 1.73 -37.22
CA ARG A 217 4.51 2.84 -37.22
C ARG A 217 3.88 4.22 -37.48
N GLY A 218 2.63 4.26 -37.92
CA GLY A 218 1.90 5.49 -38.23
C GLY A 218 0.43 5.41 -37.85
N MET A 219 -0.14 6.52 -37.39
CA MET A 219 -1.49 6.56 -36.80
C MET A 219 -2.61 6.10 -37.76
N PHE A 220 -2.41 6.28 -39.07
CA PHE A 220 -3.38 5.94 -40.13
C PHE A 220 -2.94 4.76 -41.01
N LEU A 221 -1.90 4.03 -40.59
CA LEU A 221 -1.38 2.90 -41.34
C LEU A 221 -1.92 1.60 -40.74
N ASP A 222 -2.62 0.82 -41.56
CA ASP A 222 -3.06 -0.51 -41.17
C ASP A 222 -1.88 -1.49 -41.20
N THR A 223 -1.73 -2.30 -40.16
CA THR A 223 -0.83 -3.46 -40.11
C THR A 223 -1.56 -4.74 -40.47
N ILE A 224 -2.89 -4.80 -40.25
CA ILE A 224 -3.75 -5.94 -40.62
C ILE A 224 -4.88 -5.45 -41.53
N LEU A 225 -4.95 -6.02 -42.72
CA LEU A 225 -5.97 -5.70 -43.71
C LEU A 225 -6.87 -6.91 -43.98
N PRO A 226 -8.15 -6.91 -43.54
CA PRO A 226 -9.09 -8.00 -43.81
C PRO A 226 -9.42 -8.16 -45.30
N SER A 227 -9.52 -9.39 -45.77
CA SER A 227 -10.02 -9.72 -47.11
C SER A 227 -11.46 -9.22 -47.29
N ARG A 228 -11.83 -8.91 -48.54
CA ARG A 228 -13.19 -8.47 -48.87
C ARG A 228 -14.16 -9.65 -48.79
N ASP A 229 -15.36 -9.41 -48.29
CA ASP A 229 -16.47 -10.36 -48.30
C ASP A 229 -17.08 -10.49 -49.71
N GLU A 230 -18.12 -11.31 -49.84
CA GLU A 230 -18.85 -11.55 -51.10
C GLU A 230 -19.47 -10.27 -51.70
N ASN A 231 -19.72 -9.25 -50.87
CA ASN A 231 -20.25 -7.95 -51.28
C ASN A 231 -19.13 -6.92 -51.55
N GLY A 232 -17.86 -7.33 -51.49
CA GLY A 232 -16.70 -6.46 -51.67
C GLY A 232 -16.38 -5.56 -50.47
N ILE A 233 -17.05 -5.74 -49.33
CA ILE A 233 -16.89 -4.96 -48.11
C ILE A 233 -15.83 -5.63 -47.22
N ARG A 234 -14.99 -4.82 -46.56
CA ARG A 234 -14.02 -5.36 -45.59
C ARG A 234 -14.68 -5.44 -44.21
N PRO A 235 -14.67 -6.61 -43.54
CA PRO A 235 -15.22 -6.74 -42.21
C PRO A 235 -14.44 -5.88 -41.20
N ALA A 236 -15.14 -5.44 -40.15
CA ALA A 236 -14.53 -4.79 -39.01
C ALA A 236 -13.76 -5.82 -38.16
N ILE A 237 -12.63 -5.40 -37.57
CA ILE A 237 -11.79 -6.25 -36.71
C ILE A 237 -11.34 -5.49 -35.46
N GLY A 238 -11.01 -6.23 -34.40
CA GLY A 238 -10.37 -5.68 -33.20
C GLY A 238 -11.31 -5.06 -32.17
N GLN A 239 -12.58 -5.47 -32.15
CA GLN A 239 -13.53 -5.03 -31.14
C GLN A 239 -13.08 -5.45 -29.72
N ARG A 240 -13.46 -4.65 -28.72
CA ARG A 240 -13.15 -4.86 -27.29
C ARG A 240 -14.39 -4.64 -26.43
N THR A 241 -15.51 -5.20 -26.86
CA THR A 241 -16.84 -4.95 -26.25
C THR A 241 -17.47 -6.22 -25.69
N ARG A 242 -17.44 -7.34 -26.43
CA ARG A 242 -18.14 -8.58 -26.07
C ARG A 242 -17.49 -9.81 -26.68
N LEU A 243 -18.01 -10.99 -26.34
CA LEU A 243 -17.67 -12.23 -27.03
C LEU A 243 -18.46 -12.34 -28.33
N SER A 244 -17.78 -12.75 -29.39
CA SER A 244 -18.40 -13.08 -30.67
C SER A 244 -19.05 -14.47 -30.64
N LYS A 245 -19.85 -14.79 -31.66
CA LYS A 245 -20.44 -16.12 -31.81
C LYS A 245 -19.38 -17.21 -32.00
N GLY A 246 -18.26 -16.92 -32.66
CA GLY A 246 -17.16 -17.88 -32.83
C GLY A 246 -16.41 -18.09 -31.53
N ASP A 247 -16.13 -17.04 -30.75
CA ASP A 247 -15.51 -17.18 -29.41
C ASP A 247 -16.32 -18.14 -28.52
N ILE A 248 -17.65 -17.96 -28.48
CA ILE A 248 -18.57 -18.76 -27.68
C ILE A 248 -18.61 -20.21 -28.17
N THR A 249 -18.80 -20.43 -29.47
CA THR A 249 -18.87 -21.78 -30.06
C THR A 249 -17.57 -22.54 -29.85
N GLN A 250 -16.43 -21.88 -30.06
CA GLN A 250 -15.12 -22.48 -29.91
C GLN A 250 -14.84 -22.86 -28.44
N ALA A 251 -15.21 -22.01 -27.48
CA ALA A 251 -15.07 -22.34 -26.06
C ALA A 251 -15.96 -23.52 -25.68
N ARG A 252 -17.21 -23.56 -26.19
CA ARG A 252 -18.14 -24.67 -25.96
C ARG A 252 -17.60 -26.00 -26.49
N LYS A 253 -16.96 -25.99 -27.65
CA LYS A 253 -16.30 -27.17 -28.22
C LYS A 253 -15.05 -27.56 -27.42
N LEU A 254 -14.23 -26.59 -27.02
CA LEU A 254 -12.97 -26.84 -26.28
C LEU A 254 -13.23 -27.55 -24.95
N TYR A 255 -14.27 -27.11 -24.23
CA TYR A 255 -14.65 -27.66 -22.93
C TYR A 255 -15.75 -28.72 -22.98
N ARG A 256 -16.16 -29.15 -24.20
CA ARG A 256 -17.20 -30.16 -24.42
C ARG A 256 -18.47 -29.86 -23.63
N CYS A 257 -18.98 -28.64 -23.78
CA CYS A 257 -20.17 -28.22 -23.07
C CYS A 257 -21.39 -29.11 -23.43
N PRO A 258 -22.32 -29.33 -22.48
CA PRO A 258 -23.55 -30.06 -22.74
C PRO A 258 -24.35 -29.46 -23.91
N ALA A 259 -25.09 -30.32 -24.62
CA ALA A 259 -25.83 -29.92 -25.82
C ALA A 259 -26.98 -28.95 -25.49
N CYS A 260 -27.49 -29.00 -24.26
CA CYS A 260 -28.58 -28.19 -23.76
C CYS A 260 -28.36 -27.80 -22.29
N GLY A 261 -29.19 -26.86 -21.82
CA GLY A 261 -29.00 -26.19 -20.54
C GLY A 261 -28.10 -24.96 -20.68
N GLU A 262 -28.03 -24.18 -19.61
CA GLU A 262 -27.35 -22.90 -19.59
C GLU A 262 -26.96 -22.48 -18.17
N THR A 263 -26.15 -21.44 -18.06
CA THR A 263 -25.83 -20.82 -16.78
C THR A 263 -26.86 -19.71 -16.50
N LEU A 264 -27.62 -19.89 -15.43
CA LEU A 264 -28.66 -19.00 -14.94
C LEU A 264 -28.07 -18.12 -13.83
N GLN A 265 -27.97 -16.81 -14.07
CA GLN A 265 -27.31 -15.85 -13.17
C GLN A 265 -28.24 -14.75 -12.65
N GLU A 266 -29.53 -14.83 -12.99
CA GLU A 266 -30.52 -13.87 -12.49
C GLU A 266 -30.96 -14.24 -11.08
N SER A 267 -31.53 -13.30 -10.33
CA SER A 267 -32.03 -13.56 -8.98
C SER A 267 -33.29 -14.45 -8.98
N THR A 268 -34.02 -14.50 -10.07
CA THR A 268 -35.17 -15.39 -10.27
C THR A 268 -35.18 -15.85 -11.70
N GLY A 269 -35.73 -17.03 -11.97
CA GLY A 269 -35.92 -17.47 -13.33
C GLY A 269 -36.62 -18.81 -13.42
N ASN A 270 -37.02 -19.16 -14.63
CA ASN A 270 -37.60 -20.45 -14.93
C ASN A 270 -36.80 -21.16 -16.03
N PHE A 271 -36.83 -22.48 -16.02
CA PHE A 271 -36.23 -23.30 -17.06
C PHE A 271 -37.02 -24.60 -17.20
N SER A 272 -36.94 -25.19 -18.39
CA SER A 272 -37.68 -26.41 -18.71
C SER A 272 -36.81 -27.39 -19.50
N SER A 273 -37.18 -28.67 -19.45
CA SER A 273 -36.57 -29.68 -20.31
C SER A 273 -36.81 -29.35 -21.79
N PRO A 274 -35.87 -29.68 -22.71
CA PRO A 274 -36.07 -29.47 -24.13
C PRO A 274 -37.36 -30.09 -24.62
N GLY A 275 -38.14 -29.37 -25.44
CA GLY A 275 -39.39 -29.86 -26.00
C GLY A 275 -40.59 -29.81 -25.05
N TYR A 276 -40.45 -29.41 -23.79
CA TYR A 276 -41.58 -29.21 -22.88
C TYR A 276 -42.59 -28.18 -23.46
N PRO A 277 -43.91 -28.43 -23.39
CA PRO A 277 -44.59 -29.57 -22.75
C PRO A 277 -44.83 -30.77 -23.68
N ASN A 278 -44.32 -30.76 -24.90
CA ASN A 278 -44.56 -31.77 -25.94
C ASN A 278 -43.71 -33.04 -25.76
N GLY A 279 -42.82 -33.06 -24.76
CA GLY A 279 -41.97 -34.19 -24.41
C GLY A 279 -40.50 -33.97 -24.77
N TYR A 280 -39.62 -34.58 -23.98
CA TYR A 280 -38.17 -34.43 -24.14
C TYR A 280 -37.57 -35.47 -25.09
N PRO A 281 -36.47 -35.16 -25.80
CA PRO A 281 -35.82 -36.13 -26.69
C PRO A 281 -35.13 -37.27 -25.90
N SER A 282 -35.07 -38.47 -26.47
CA SER A 282 -34.27 -39.58 -25.91
C SER A 282 -32.77 -39.28 -25.99
N TYR A 283 -32.00 -39.88 -25.07
CA TYR A 283 -30.53 -39.72 -25.00
C TYR A 283 -30.07 -38.27 -24.78
N THR A 284 -30.93 -37.44 -24.19
CA THR A 284 -30.65 -36.04 -23.89
C THR A 284 -29.74 -35.90 -22.67
N HIS A 285 -28.78 -34.97 -22.74
CA HIS A 285 -27.96 -34.55 -21.61
C HIS A 285 -27.94 -33.02 -21.52
N CYS A 286 -28.67 -32.49 -20.54
CA CYS A 286 -28.69 -31.05 -20.26
C CYS A 286 -28.10 -30.78 -18.87
N VAL A 287 -27.45 -29.63 -18.75
CA VAL A 287 -26.95 -29.15 -17.46
C VAL A 287 -27.30 -27.68 -17.30
N TRP A 288 -28.01 -27.35 -16.23
CA TRP A 288 -28.22 -25.98 -15.79
C TRP A 288 -27.32 -25.68 -14.60
N ARG A 289 -26.76 -24.48 -14.59
CA ARG A 289 -25.91 -23.99 -13.50
C ARG A 289 -26.53 -22.71 -12.97
N VAL A 290 -27.14 -22.78 -11.81
CA VAL A 290 -27.65 -21.58 -11.15
C VAL A 290 -26.50 -20.99 -10.34
N SER A 291 -26.09 -19.77 -10.66
CA SER A 291 -25.04 -19.04 -9.95
C SER A 291 -25.55 -17.65 -9.60
N VAL A 292 -26.03 -17.51 -8.39
CA VAL A 292 -26.52 -16.23 -7.83
C VAL A 292 -25.38 -15.54 -7.08
N THR A 293 -25.70 -14.45 -6.39
CA THR A 293 -24.68 -13.61 -5.74
C THR A 293 -24.11 -14.32 -4.52
N PRO A 294 -22.77 -14.28 -4.29
CA PRO A 294 -22.18 -14.78 -3.06
C PRO A 294 -22.85 -14.23 -1.79
N GLY A 295 -23.30 -15.14 -0.92
CA GLY A 295 -24.07 -14.80 0.29
C GLY A 295 -25.59 -14.98 0.13
N GLU A 296 -26.08 -15.23 -1.09
CA GLU A 296 -27.45 -15.70 -1.35
C GLU A 296 -27.51 -17.24 -1.36
N LYS A 297 -28.71 -17.77 -1.13
CA LYS A 297 -29.08 -19.18 -1.29
C LYS A 297 -30.13 -19.30 -2.39
N ILE A 298 -30.22 -20.47 -3.00
CA ILE A 298 -31.11 -20.75 -4.12
C ILE A 298 -32.21 -21.67 -3.63
N VAL A 299 -33.46 -21.24 -3.79
CA VAL A 299 -34.64 -22.08 -3.63
C VAL A 299 -35.08 -22.54 -5.03
N LEU A 300 -35.17 -23.84 -5.24
CA LEU A 300 -35.59 -24.47 -6.49
C LEU A 300 -36.90 -25.22 -6.28
N ASN A 301 -37.93 -24.85 -7.05
CA ASN A 301 -39.24 -25.47 -7.03
C ASN A 301 -39.59 -26.03 -8.41
N PHE A 302 -40.05 -27.28 -8.44
CA PHE A 302 -40.59 -27.89 -9.67
C PHE A 302 -42.07 -27.57 -9.78
N THR A 303 -42.48 -26.87 -10.84
CA THR A 303 -43.90 -26.59 -11.09
C THR A 303 -44.59 -27.83 -11.66
N THR A 304 -43.90 -28.54 -12.57
CA THR A 304 -44.36 -29.82 -13.13
C THR A 304 -43.16 -30.73 -13.37
N MET A 305 -43.36 -32.03 -13.24
CA MET A 305 -42.39 -33.06 -13.59
C MET A 305 -43.12 -34.28 -14.12
N ASP A 306 -42.69 -34.81 -15.26
CA ASP A 306 -43.18 -36.04 -15.88
C ASP A 306 -42.01 -36.70 -16.63
N LEU A 307 -41.24 -37.48 -15.89
CA LEU A 307 -40.08 -38.24 -16.36
C LEU A 307 -40.37 -39.74 -16.28
N TYR A 308 -39.70 -40.54 -17.11
CA TYR A 308 -39.84 -42.00 -17.06
C TYR A 308 -39.48 -42.57 -15.67
N LYS A 309 -40.48 -43.12 -14.98
CA LYS A 309 -40.33 -43.67 -13.63
C LYS A 309 -39.57 -44.99 -13.67
N SER A 310 -38.49 -45.08 -12.91
CA SER A 310 -37.67 -46.29 -12.78
C SER A 310 -37.15 -46.47 -11.36
N SER A 311 -36.80 -47.70 -10.99
CA SER A 311 -36.16 -47.97 -9.69
C SER A 311 -34.87 -47.17 -9.57
N LEU A 312 -34.72 -46.42 -8.47
CA LEU A 312 -33.57 -45.54 -8.21
C LEU A 312 -33.30 -44.49 -9.32
N CYS A 313 -34.28 -44.21 -10.17
CA CYS A 313 -34.16 -43.27 -11.28
C CYS A 313 -32.97 -43.55 -12.21
N TRP A 314 -32.71 -44.83 -12.52
CA TRP A 314 -31.54 -45.24 -13.33
C TRP A 314 -31.57 -44.77 -14.78
N TYR A 315 -32.76 -44.66 -15.39
CA TYR A 315 -32.87 -44.32 -16.81
C TYR A 315 -32.95 -42.80 -17.04
N ASP A 316 -34.11 -42.21 -16.74
CA ASP A 316 -34.36 -40.80 -16.92
C ASP A 316 -34.45 -40.14 -15.55
N TYR A 317 -33.67 -39.08 -15.34
CA TYR A 317 -33.59 -38.44 -14.04
C TYR A 317 -33.18 -36.97 -14.14
N ILE A 318 -33.59 -36.23 -13.12
CA ILE A 318 -33.00 -34.95 -12.77
C ILE A 318 -32.21 -35.10 -11.46
N GLU A 319 -30.97 -34.66 -11.49
CA GLU A 319 -30.04 -34.69 -10.36
C GLU A 319 -29.72 -33.25 -9.96
N VAL A 320 -29.97 -32.92 -8.69
CA VAL A 320 -29.73 -31.58 -8.14
C VAL A 320 -28.60 -31.68 -7.11
N ARG A 321 -27.57 -30.86 -7.26
CA ARG A 321 -26.40 -30.82 -6.38
C ARG A 321 -26.17 -29.42 -5.83
N ASP A 322 -25.71 -29.39 -4.59
CA ASP A 322 -25.45 -28.18 -3.80
C ASP A 322 -24.04 -27.65 -4.06
N GLY A 323 -23.86 -26.93 -5.17
CA GLY A 323 -22.58 -26.36 -5.56
C GLY A 323 -22.47 -26.15 -7.07
N TYR A 324 -21.22 -26.03 -7.55
CA TYR A 324 -20.95 -25.57 -8.93
C TYR A 324 -20.69 -26.70 -9.95
N TRP A 325 -20.56 -27.96 -9.51
CA TRP A 325 -20.07 -29.05 -10.37
C TRP A 325 -20.56 -30.44 -9.91
N ARG A 326 -20.50 -31.45 -10.78
CA ARG A 326 -20.92 -32.87 -10.59
C ARG A 326 -20.39 -33.64 -9.36
N LYS A 327 -19.42 -33.11 -8.62
CA LYS A 327 -18.85 -33.68 -7.37
C LYS A 327 -19.40 -33.00 -6.12
N ALA A 328 -20.20 -31.94 -6.27
CA ALA A 328 -20.85 -31.27 -5.17
C ALA A 328 -21.83 -32.21 -4.44
N PRO A 329 -22.13 -31.96 -3.16
CA PRO A 329 -23.10 -32.72 -2.37
C PRO A 329 -24.43 -32.90 -3.12
N LEU A 330 -24.98 -34.11 -3.07
CA LEU A 330 -26.24 -34.44 -3.75
C LEU A 330 -27.42 -34.00 -2.87
N LEU A 331 -28.26 -33.10 -3.40
CA LEU A 331 -29.54 -32.75 -2.76
C LEU A 331 -30.59 -33.82 -3.06
N GLY A 332 -30.60 -34.35 -4.30
CA GLY A 332 -31.41 -35.50 -4.64
C GLY A 332 -31.40 -35.84 -6.12
N ARG A 333 -31.93 -37.02 -6.42
CA ARG A 333 -32.14 -37.54 -7.77
C ARG A 333 -33.60 -37.94 -7.92
N PHE A 334 -34.27 -37.39 -8.92
CA PHE A 334 -35.72 -37.46 -9.06
C PHE A 334 -36.13 -37.95 -10.44
N CYS A 335 -37.24 -38.69 -10.50
CA CYS A 335 -37.88 -39.21 -11.71
C CYS A 335 -39.36 -39.52 -11.42
N GLY A 336 -40.16 -39.81 -12.45
CA GLY A 336 -41.60 -39.97 -12.32
C GLY A 336 -42.33 -38.64 -12.41
N ASP A 337 -43.51 -38.60 -11.80
CA ASP A 337 -44.51 -37.52 -11.89
C ASP A 337 -44.65 -36.68 -10.61
N GLN A 338 -43.92 -37.04 -9.54
CA GLN A 338 -43.94 -36.36 -8.25
C GLN A 338 -42.62 -35.61 -8.06
N GLY A 339 -42.67 -34.27 -8.14
CA GLY A 339 -41.50 -33.42 -7.88
C GLY A 339 -41.13 -33.40 -6.39
N PRO A 340 -39.87 -33.07 -6.04
CA PRO A 340 -39.49 -32.88 -4.64
C PRO A 340 -40.18 -31.65 -4.03
N GLU A 341 -40.35 -31.67 -2.72
CA GLU A 341 -40.61 -30.45 -1.95
C GLU A 341 -39.39 -29.51 -2.08
N GLY A 342 -39.65 -28.20 -2.10
CA GLY A 342 -38.68 -27.18 -2.51
C GLY A 342 -37.25 -27.40 -1.99
N LEU A 343 -36.28 -27.36 -2.91
CA LEU A 343 -34.88 -27.63 -2.61
C LEU A 343 -34.16 -26.31 -2.32
N VAL A 344 -33.38 -26.26 -1.24
CA VAL A 344 -32.61 -25.06 -0.86
C VAL A 344 -31.12 -25.39 -0.87
N SER A 345 -30.31 -24.58 -1.54
CA SER A 345 -28.85 -24.70 -1.50
C SER A 345 -28.27 -24.17 -0.18
N SER A 346 -27.08 -24.65 0.18
CA SER A 346 -26.32 -24.10 1.30
C SER A 346 -25.67 -22.76 0.96
N GLU A 347 -25.29 -22.57 -0.31
CA GLU A 347 -24.57 -21.39 -0.82
C GLU A 347 -25.18 -20.88 -2.14
N SER A 348 -24.45 -20.03 -2.86
CA SER A 348 -24.90 -19.27 -4.04
C SER A 348 -24.85 -20.03 -5.36
N ARG A 349 -24.58 -21.35 -5.34
CA ARG A 349 -24.44 -22.16 -6.55
C ARG A 349 -25.19 -23.48 -6.46
N MET A 350 -25.91 -23.82 -7.53
CA MET A 350 -26.64 -25.08 -7.66
C MET A 350 -26.40 -25.68 -9.05
N TRP A 351 -26.09 -26.97 -9.10
CA TRP A 351 -25.83 -27.70 -10.33
C TRP A 351 -26.94 -28.71 -10.58
N ILE A 352 -27.55 -28.63 -11.76
CA ILE A 352 -28.76 -29.37 -12.11
C ILE A 352 -28.49 -30.12 -13.41
N GLU A 353 -28.52 -31.45 -13.36
CA GLU A 353 -28.33 -32.30 -14.53
C GLU A 353 -29.60 -33.06 -14.85
N PHE A 354 -30.03 -32.96 -16.10
CA PHE A 354 -31.06 -33.82 -16.66
C PHE A 354 -30.42 -34.81 -17.64
N ARG A 355 -30.68 -36.10 -17.42
CA ARG A 355 -30.29 -37.15 -18.36
C ARG A 355 -31.48 -38.02 -18.70
N SER A 356 -31.67 -38.22 -19.99
CA SER A 356 -32.55 -39.25 -20.54
C SER A 356 -31.71 -40.33 -21.20
N SER A 357 -32.07 -41.59 -20.99
CA SER A 357 -31.42 -42.74 -21.62
C SER A 357 -32.42 -43.79 -22.13
N SER A 358 -33.71 -43.57 -21.90
CA SER A 358 -34.78 -44.44 -22.37
C SER A 358 -35.34 -43.98 -23.73
N ASN A 359 -35.99 -44.91 -24.43
CA ASN A 359 -36.76 -44.61 -25.65
C ASN A 359 -38.17 -44.08 -25.33
N TRP A 360 -38.57 -44.11 -24.06
CA TRP A 360 -39.87 -43.64 -23.58
C TRP A 360 -39.73 -42.22 -23.06
N VAL A 361 -40.56 -41.32 -23.55
CA VAL A 361 -40.47 -39.89 -23.26
C VAL A 361 -41.73 -39.43 -22.55
N GLY A 362 -41.57 -38.84 -21.36
CA GLY A 362 -42.63 -38.11 -20.68
C GLY A 362 -42.73 -36.66 -21.21
N LYS A 363 -43.66 -35.86 -20.67
CA LYS A 363 -43.80 -34.44 -21.04
C LYS A 363 -42.59 -33.59 -20.66
N GLY A 364 -41.79 -34.04 -19.70
CA GLY A 364 -40.63 -33.33 -19.19
C GLY A 364 -40.92 -32.56 -17.90
N PHE A 365 -40.16 -31.52 -17.63
CA PHE A 365 -40.32 -30.72 -16.41
C PHE A 365 -40.22 -29.23 -16.69
N THR A 366 -40.79 -28.44 -15.78
CA THR A 366 -40.51 -27.00 -15.65
C THR A 366 -40.25 -26.67 -14.19
N ALA A 367 -39.23 -25.88 -13.96
CA ALA A 367 -38.80 -25.47 -12.64
C ALA A 367 -38.62 -23.95 -12.57
N VAL A 368 -38.83 -23.40 -11.39
CA VAL A 368 -38.58 -22.00 -11.04
C VAL A 368 -37.57 -21.97 -9.91
N TYR A 369 -36.61 -21.05 -10.00
CA TYR A 369 -35.65 -20.81 -8.94
C TYR A 369 -35.73 -19.35 -8.48
N GLU A 370 -35.40 -19.14 -7.22
CA GLU A 370 -35.32 -17.83 -6.58
C GLU A 370 -34.09 -17.75 -5.68
N ALA A 371 -33.36 -16.65 -5.79
CA ALA A 371 -32.27 -16.25 -4.91
C ALA A 371 -32.86 -15.56 -3.68
N ILE A 372 -32.59 -16.14 -2.51
CA ILE A 372 -32.90 -15.57 -1.21
C ILE A 372 -31.61 -15.11 -0.55
N CYS A 373 -31.63 -13.96 0.11
CA CYS A 373 -30.47 -13.42 0.81
C CYS A 373 -30.67 -13.52 2.33
N GLY A 374 -29.57 -13.53 3.09
CA GLY A 374 -29.62 -13.57 4.55
C GLY A 374 -29.57 -14.98 5.16
N GLY A 375 -29.94 -15.05 6.43
CA GLY A 375 -29.94 -16.25 7.27
C GLY A 375 -28.75 -16.34 8.24
N GLU A 376 -28.64 -17.49 8.88
CA GLU A 376 -27.56 -17.82 9.82
C GLU A 376 -26.27 -18.17 9.09
N ILE A 377 -25.15 -17.60 9.56
CA ILE A 377 -23.79 -17.88 9.11
C ILE A 377 -22.97 -18.31 10.33
N LEU A 378 -22.60 -19.58 10.37
CA LEU A 378 -21.80 -20.21 11.45
C LEU A 378 -20.42 -20.57 10.91
N ARG A 379 -19.55 -19.57 10.71
CA ARG A 379 -18.21 -19.73 10.14
C ARG A 379 -17.25 -18.68 10.71
N ASP A 380 -15.98 -19.01 10.81
CA ASP A 380 -14.93 -18.10 11.28
C ASP A 380 -14.48 -17.07 10.24
N GLN A 381 -14.86 -17.23 8.98
CA GLN A 381 -14.56 -16.29 7.91
C GLN A 381 -15.48 -16.49 6.71
N GLY A 382 -15.64 -15.43 5.92
CA GLY A 382 -16.37 -15.50 4.67
C GLY A 382 -16.61 -14.11 4.06
N GLN A 383 -17.45 -14.08 3.04
CA GLN A 383 -17.79 -12.86 2.32
C GLN A 383 -19.32 -12.74 2.19
N ILE A 384 -19.82 -11.51 2.37
CA ILE A 384 -21.21 -11.14 2.20
C ILE A 384 -21.27 -10.04 1.15
N GLN A 385 -22.19 -10.18 0.20
CA GLN A 385 -22.40 -9.19 -0.84
C GLN A 385 -23.88 -8.81 -0.89
N SER A 386 -24.17 -7.58 -1.32
CA SER A 386 -25.54 -7.19 -1.65
C SER A 386 -26.08 -8.07 -2.79
N PRO A 387 -27.39 -8.34 -2.83
CA PRO A 387 -28.01 -9.05 -3.95
C PRO A 387 -27.58 -8.49 -5.31
N ASN A 388 -27.34 -9.38 -6.26
CA ASN A 388 -26.91 -9.13 -7.64
C ASN A 388 -25.48 -8.58 -7.86
N TYR A 389 -24.72 -8.26 -6.80
CA TYR A 389 -23.32 -7.80 -6.92
C TYR A 389 -22.49 -8.72 -7.85
N PRO A 390 -21.63 -8.18 -8.73
CA PRO A 390 -21.22 -6.78 -8.89
C PRO A 390 -22.18 -5.90 -9.72
N ASP A 391 -23.30 -6.43 -10.20
CA ASP A 391 -24.29 -5.65 -10.93
C ASP A 391 -25.24 -4.94 -9.95
N ASP A 392 -26.02 -3.99 -10.44
CA ASP A 392 -26.90 -3.19 -9.57
C ASP A 392 -27.88 -4.08 -8.78
N TYR A 393 -28.01 -3.83 -7.47
CA TYR A 393 -28.94 -4.59 -6.63
C TYR A 393 -30.39 -4.40 -7.09
N ARG A 394 -31.25 -5.37 -6.77
CA ARG A 394 -32.68 -5.28 -7.12
C ARG A 394 -33.42 -4.36 -6.13
N PRO A 395 -34.45 -3.63 -6.57
CA PRO A 395 -35.27 -2.82 -5.68
C PRO A 395 -36.10 -3.71 -4.74
N SER A 396 -36.54 -3.13 -3.62
CA SER A 396 -37.45 -3.74 -2.64
C SER A 396 -36.93 -5.06 -2.02
N LYS A 397 -35.61 -5.19 -1.88
CA LYS A 397 -34.97 -6.29 -1.17
C LYS A 397 -34.73 -5.95 0.30
N GLU A 398 -34.93 -6.95 1.14
CA GLU A 398 -34.57 -6.94 2.56
C GLU A 398 -33.78 -8.22 2.87
N CYS A 399 -32.54 -8.06 3.31
CA CYS A 399 -31.63 -9.17 3.61
C CYS A 399 -31.13 -9.04 5.03
N VAL A 400 -31.24 -10.11 5.83
CA VAL A 400 -30.79 -10.12 7.23
C VAL A 400 -29.81 -11.26 7.44
N TRP A 401 -28.56 -10.95 7.78
CA TRP A 401 -27.52 -11.92 8.09
C TRP A 401 -27.22 -11.95 9.59
N ARG A 402 -27.12 -13.16 10.14
CA ARG A 402 -26.74 -13.41 11.55
C ARG A 402 -25.41 -14.16 11.54
N ILE A 403 -24.33 -13.44 11.82
CA ILE A 403 -22.97 -13.95 11.73
C ILE A 403 -22.53 -14.38 13.12
N THR A 404 -22.08 -15.63 13.23
CA THR A 404 -21.56 -16.22 14.46
C THR A 404 -20.22 -16.86 14.16
N VAL A 405 -19.16 -16.40 14.83
CA VAL A 405 -17.81 -16.98 14.80
C VAL A 405 -17.58 -17.85 16.04
N ALA A 406 -16.44 -18.55 16.12
CA ALA A 406 -16.07 -19.32 17.29
C ALA A 406 -16.17 -18.53 18.60
N GLU A 407 -16.59 -19.19 19.68
CA GLU A 407 -16.68 -18.59 21.02
C GLU A 407 -15.31 -18.07 21.49
N GLY A 408 -15.32 -16.94 22.21
CA GLY A 408 -14.11 -16.27 22.70
C GLY A 408 -13.45 -15.30 21.71
N TYR A 409 -13.98 -15.19 20.49
CA TYR A 409 -13.53 -14.24 19.47
C TYR A 409 -14.57 -13.15 19.21
N ASN A 410 -14.15 -12.09 18.53
CA ASN A 410 -15.01 -11.04 18.01
C ASN A 410 -15.24 -11.26 16.50
N VAL A 411 -16.24 -10.59 15.93
CA VAL A 411 -16.47 -10.54 14.49
C VAL A 411 -15.84 -9.26 13.95
N GLY A 412 -14.82 -9.40 13.11
CA GLY A 412 -14.28 -8.33 12.27
C GLY A 412 -15.01 -8.28 10.94
N LEU A 413 -15.39 -7.09 10.48
CA LEU A 413 -16.05 -6.85 9.20
C LEU A 413 -15.29 -5.76 8.43
N SER A 414 -14.84 -6.07 7.21
CA SER A 414 -14.12 -5.13 6.35
C SER A 414 -14.77 -5.03 4.97
N PHE A 415 -15.00 -3.80 4.50
CA PHE A 415 -15.62 -3.53 3.21
C PHE A 415 -14.60 -3.52 2.07
N GLN A 416 -14.85 -4.30 1.01
CA GLN A 416 -14.06 -4.29 -0.22
C GLN A 416 -14.60 -3.31 -1.27
N ALA A 417 -15.93 -3.14 -1.30
CA ALA A 417 -16.66 -2.23 -2.18
C ALA A 417 -17.93 -1.76 -1.48
N PHE A 418 -18.35 -0.52 -1.73
CA PHE A 418 -19.54 0.07 -1.12
C PHE A 418 -20.11 1.19 -2.01
N GLU A 419 -21.23 0.93 -2.65
CA GLU A 419 -21.99 1.86 -3.49
C GLU A 419 -23.49 1.60 -3.29
N ILE A 420 -24.10 2.31 -2.36
CA ILE A 420 -25.54 2.26 -2.07
C ILE A 420 -26.14 3.64 -2.38
N GLU A 421 -27.43 3.73 -2.71
CA GLU A 421 -28.09 5.02 -2.91
C GLU A 421 -27.78 6.01 -1.78
N ARG A 422 -27.40 7.23 -2.15
CA ARG A 422 -26.99 8.25 -1.18
C ARG A 422 -28.21 9.01 -0.67
N HIS A 423 -28.34 9.09 0.65
CA HIS A 423 -29.29 9.97 1.33
C HIS A 423 -28.67 10.50 2.65
N ASP A 424 -28.98 11.73 3.04
CA ASP A 424 -28.36 12.37 4.22
C ASP A 424 -28.61 11.61 5.53
N SER A 425 -29.74 10.90 5.63
CA SER A 425 -30.10 10.05 6.77
C SER A 425 -30.14 8.55 6.46
N CYS A 426 -29.71 8.13 5.26
CA CYS A 426 -29.81 6.74 4.81
C CYS A 426 -31.22 6.13 5.00
N SER A 427 -32.26 6.86 4.57
CA SER A 427 -33.66 6.45 4.73
C SER A 427 -34.23 5.69 3.53
N TYR A 428 -33.59 5.79 2.37
CA TYR A 428 -33.91 4.99 1.19
C TYR A 428 -33.17 3.65 1.33
N ASP A 429 -32.09 3.46 0.57
CA ASP A 429 -31.28 2.25 0.65
C ASP A 429 -30.22 2.38 1.75
N TYR A 430 -30.02 1.30 2.52
CA TYR A 430 -29.03 1.30 3.59
C TYR A 430 -28.54 -0.08 3.97
N LEU A 431 -27.31 -0.12 4.50
CA LEU A 431 -26.77 -1.24 5.25
C LEU A 431 -26.70 -0.88 6.74
N GLU A 432 -27.37 -1.66 7.56
CA GLU A 432 -27.40 -1.52 9.01
C GLU A 432 -26.60 -2.64 9.67
N VAL A 433 -25.72 -2.29 10.61
CA VAL A 433 -24.87 -3.24 11.32
C VAL A 433 -25.07 -3.05 12.83
N ARG A 434 -25.29 -4.15 13.55
CA ARG A 434 -25.57 -4.19 14.99
C ARG A 434 -24.66 -5.16 15.72
N ASP A 435 -24.32 -4.80 16.95
CA ASP A 435 -23.40 -5.54 17.81
C ASP A 435 -24.14 -6.58 18.66
N GLY A 436 -24.31 -7.77 18.10
CA GLY A 436 -25.02 -8.87 18.75
C GLY A 436 -25.85 -9.69 17.75
N PRO A 437 -26.72 -10.60 18.23
CA PRO A 437 -27.38 -11.57 17.37
C PRO A 437 -28.73 -11.12 16.78
N ALA A 438 -29.25 -9.94 17.14
CA ALA A 438 -30.65 -9.56 16.87
C ALA A 438 -30.82 -8.09 16.42
N GLU A 439 -32.00 -7.77 15.88
CA GLU A 439 -32.38 -6.40 15.48
C GLU A 439 -32.47 -5.42 16.67
N SER A 440 -32.69 -5.94 17.88
CA SER A 440 -32.67 -5.16 19.12
C SER A 440 -31.26 -4.89 19.66
N SER A 441 -30.22 -5.48 19.08
CA SER A 441 -28.83 -5.28 19.51
C SER A 441 -28.37 -3.83 19.28
N PRO A 442 -27.38 -3.35 20.07
CA PRO A 442 -26.82 -2.01 19.90
C PRO A 442 -26.43 -1.69 18.45
N LEU A 443 -26.84 -0.52 17.96
CA LEU A 443 -26.53 -0.08 16.60
C LEU A 443 -25.06 0.34 16.53
N ILE A 444 -24.30 -0.28 15.62
CA ILE A 444 -22.94 0.15 15.28
C ILE A 444 -23.02 1.31 14.29
N GLY A 445 -23.82 1.13 13.23
CA GLY A 445 -24.00 2.17 12.22
C GLY A 445 -25.02 1.78 11.16
N ARG A 446 -25.52 2.82 10.48
CA ARG A 446 -26.30 2.71 9.26
C ARG A 446 -25.56 3.46 8.16
N PHE A 447 -25.32 2.78 7.05
CA PHE A 447 -24.41 3.21 5.99
C PHE A 447 -25.14 3.28 4.64
N CYS A 448 -24.86 4.31 3.85
CA CYS A 448 -25.34 4.50 2.49
C CYS A 448 -24.40 5.46 1.72
N GLY A 449 -24.59 5.62 0.41
CA GLY A 449 -23.69 6.38 -0.45
C GLY A 449 -22.49 5.60 -0.98
N ASN A 450 -21.45 6.31 -1.40
CA ASN A 450 -20.27 5.75 -2.08
C ASN A 450 -19.01 5.75 -1.21
N ASP A 451 -19.07 6.35 -0.02
CA ASP A 451 -17.94 6.40 0.89
C ASP A 451 -17.84 5.06 1.62
N LYS A 452 -16.70 4.39 1.46
CA LYS A 452 -16.46 3.10 2.10
C LYS A 452 -16.54 3.27 3.63
N PRO A 453 -17.40 2.51 4.34
CA PRO A 453 -17.44 2.53 5.79
C PRO A 453 -16.09 2.12 6.41
N GLU A 454 -15.82 2.62 7.61
CA GLU A 454 -14.72 2.12 8.42
C GLU A 454 -14.94 0.64 8.76
N ASP A 455 -13.85 -0.10 8.92
CA ASP A 455 -13.94 -1.51 9.25
C ASP A 455 -14.52 -1.66 10.68
N VAL A 456 -15.44 -2.62 10.85
CA VAL A 456 -16.25 -2.78 12.06
C VAL A 456 -15.73 -3.95 12.90
N ARG A 457 -15.72 -3.77 14.22
CA ARG A 457 -15.43 -4.81 15.22
C ARG A 457 -16.60 -4.96 16.19
N SER A 458 -17.16 -6.15 16.32
CA SER A 458 -18.17 -6.44 17.35
C SER A 458 -17.54 -6.57 18.74
N THR A 459 -18.35 -6.50 19.80
CA THR A 459 -17.93 -6.78 21.19
C THR A 459 -18.13 -8.24 21.59
N SER A 460 -18.86 -9.03 20.79
CA SER A 460 -19.12 -10.46 21.01
C SER A 460 -18.76 -11.32 19.79
N HIS A 461 -18.89 -12.64 19.91
CA HIS A 461 -18.74 -13.58 18.80
C HIS A 461 -19.92 -13.56 17.80
N THR A 462 -20.85 -12.60 17.93
CA THR A 462 -22.02 -12.45 17.06
C THR A 462 -22.12 -11.04 16.50
N LEU A 463 -22.60 -10.95 15.25
CA LEU A 463 -22.89 -9.70 14.55
C LEU A 463 -24.19 -9.85 13.75
N TRP A 464 -25.03 -8.83 13.75
CA TRP A 464 -26.27 -8.79 13.00
C TRP A 464 -26.19 -7.70 11.93
N MET A 465 -26.56 -8.04 10.70
CA MET A 465 -26.46 -7.12 9.57
C MET A 465 -27.73 -7.16 8.73
N LYS A 466 -28.24 -5.99 8.32
CA LYS A 466 -29.45 -5.86 7.51
C LYS A 466 -29.25 -4.90 6.35
N PHE A 467 -29.51 -5.37 5.13
CA PHE A 467 -29.55 -4.54 3.94
C PHE A 467 -31.00 -4.33 3.50
N VAL A 468 -31.37 -3.08 3.21
CA VAL A 468 -32.69 -2.72 2.69
C VAL A 468 -32.50 -1.84 1.45
N SER A 469 -33.28 -2.12 0.42
CA SER A 469 -33.41 -1.25 -0.77
C SER A 469 -34.87 -0.89 -1.03
N ASP A 470 -35.15 0.33 -1.43
CA ASP A 470 -36.49 0.82 -1.78
C ASP A 470 -36.89 0.47 -3.22
N GLY A 471 -37.98 1.05 -3.72
CA GLY A 471 -38.53 0.75 -5.05
C GLY A 471 -37.77 1.38 -6.23
N THR A 472 -36.77 2.22 -5.98
CA THR A 472 -36.13 3.10 -6.96
C THR A 472 -34.60 3.10 -6.80
N VAL A 473 -33.91 3.75 -7.76
CA VAL A 473 -32.47 4.05 -7.76
C VAL A 473 -31.55 2.96 -7.18
N ASN A 474 -31.15 2.02 -8.02
CA ASN A 474 -30.20 0.97 -7.63
C ASN A 474 -28.75 1.33 -7.98
N LYS A 475 -27.81 0.72 -7.26
CA LYS A 475 -26.35 0.85 -7.44
C LYS A 475 -25.69 -0.52 -7.35
N ALA A 476 -24.39 -0.59 -7.63
CA ALA A 476 -23.62 -1.85 -7.60
C ALA A 476 -23.68 -2.57 -6.23
N GLY A 477 -23.92 -1.83 -5.14
CA GLY A 477 -24.08 -2.37 -3.80
C GLY A 477 -22.77 -2.54 -3.05
N PHE A 478 -22.65 -3.58 -2.22
CA PHE A 478 -21.48 -3.76 -1.36
C PHE A 478 -20.92 -5.18 -1.42
N ALA A 479 -19.64 -5.29 -1.09
CA ALA A 479 -18.97 -6.55 -0.81
C ALA A 479 -18.14 -6.39 0.47
N ALA A 480 -18.43 -7.21 1.48
CA ALA A 480 -17.80 -7.16 2.80
C ALA A 480 -17.25 -8.53 3.18
N ASN A 481 -16.04 -8.57 3.72
CA ASN A 481 -15.46 -9.75 4.32
C ASN A 481 -15.73 -9.75 5.81
N PHE A 482 -16.15 -10.88 6.36
CA PHE A 482 -16.16 -11.10 7.80
C PHE A 482 -15.10 -12.15 8.16
N PHE A 483 -14.53 -12.01 9.35
CA PHE A 483 -13.55 -12.93 9.88
C PHE A 483 -13.56 -12.89 11.42
N LYS A 484 -13.04 -13.95 12.03
CA LYS A 484 -12.79 -13.99 13.47
C LYS A 484 -11.70 -12.97 13.78
N GLU A 485 -12.00 -12.12 14.74
CA GLU A 485 -11.13 -11.07 15.23
C GLU A 485 -10.68 -11.42 16.65
N GLU A 486 -9.39 -11.25 16.90
CA GLU A 486 -8.77 -11.44 18.20
C GLU A 486 -7.86 -10.25 18.48
N ASP A 487 -7.72 -9.84 19.74
CA ASP A 487 -6.73 -8.84 20.12
C ASP A 487 -5.42 -9.55 20.48
N GLU A 488 -4.50 -9.69 19.52
CA GLU A 488 -3.23 -10.39 19.78
C GLU A 488 -2.34 -9.65 20.78
N CYS A 489 -2.52 -8.34 20.94
CA CYS A 489 -1.79 -7.54 21.93
C CYS A 489 -2.25 -7.80 23.36
N SER A 490 -3.48 -8.29 23.53
CA SER A 490 -4.02 -8.70 24.84
C SER A 490 -3.55 -10.08 25.28
N LYS A 491 -2.80 -10.80 24.42
CA LYS A 491 -2.17 -12.08 24.78
C LYS A 491 -1.02 -11.86 25.77
N PRO A 492 -0.69 -12.88 26.60
CA PRO A 492 0.38 -12.77 27.60
C PRO A 492 1.76 -12.42 27.03
N ASP A 493 2.00 -12.73 25.76
CA ASP A 493 3.26 -12.48 25.04
C ASP A 493 3.28 -11.14 24.28
N ASN A 494 2.27 -10.28 24.43
CA ASN A 494 2.17 -8.97 23.74
C ASN A 494 2.23 -9.13 22.20
N GLY A 495 1.63 -10.18 21.64
CA GLY A 495 1.73 -10.56 20.22
C GLY A 495 3.14 -11.00 19.79
N GLY A 496 4.06 -11.16 20.74
CA GLY A 496 5.49 -11.33 20.52
C GLY A 496 6.20 -10.04 20.09
N CYS A 497 5.62 -8.86 20.33
CA CYS A 497 6.29 -7.57 20.10
C CYS A 497 7.24 -7.25 21.25
N GLU A 498 8.47 -6.83 20.91
CA GLU A 498 9.49 -6.49 21.91
C GLU A 498 9.10 -5.28 22.76
N GLN A 499 8.54 -4.24 22.14
CA GLN A 499 8.15 -2.99 22.81
C GLN A 499 6.64 -2.80 22.74
N ARG A 500 6.14 -2.13 21.71
CA ARG A 500 4.73 -1.75 21.61
C ARG A 500 3.99 -2.63 20.61
N CYS A 501 2.94 -3.31 21.06
CA CYS A 501 1.99 -3.98 20.17
C CYS A 501 0.87 -3.01 19.80
N VAL A 502 0.50 -3.00 18.51
CA VAL A 502 -0.63 -2.23 17.99
C VAL A 502 -1.59 -3.20 17.32
N ASN A 503 -2.72 -3.45 17.96
CA ASN A 503 -3.76 -4.30 17.42
C ASN A 503 -4.40 -3.62 16.18
N THR A 504 -4.70 -4.40 15.16
CA THR A 504 -5.33 -3.94 13.92
C THR A 504 -6.47 -4.90 13.54
N LEU A 505 -7.46 -4.47 12.77
CA LEU A 505 -8.53 -5.41 12.43
C LEU A 505 -8.01 -6.52 11.52
N GLY A 506 -8.07 -7.76 12.01
CA GLY A 506 -7.64 -9.00 11.37
C GLY A 506 -6.15 -9.32 11.55
N SER A 507 -5.40 -8.53 12.32
CA SER A 507 -3.97 -8.74 12.56
C SER A 507 -3.41 -7.83 13.66
N PHE A 508 -2.09 -7.80 13.84
CA PHE A 508 -1.43 -6.81 14.68
C PHE A 508 -0.09 -6.40 14.07
N LYS A 509 0.46 -5.28 14.54
CA LYS A 509 1.80 -4.85 14.17
C LYS A 509 2.58 -4.41 15.40
N CYS A 510 3.87 -4.70 15.39
CA CYS A 510 4.79 -4.17 16.39
C CYS A 510 5.24 -2.76 15.99
N ALA A 511 5.44 -1.92 16.99
CA ALA A 511 5.98 -0.60 16.86
C ALA A 511 7.01 -0.37 17.96
N CYS A 512 7.94 0.53 17.68
CA CYS A 512 9.03 0.84 18.59
C CYS A 512 8.85 2.22 19.21
N ASP A 513 9.44 2.38 20.40
CA ASP A 513 9.48 3.65 21.11
C ASP A 513 10.43 4.64 20.39
N PRO A 514 10.26 5.96 20.60
CA PRO A 514 11.14 6.97 20.00
C PRO A 514 12.63 6.68 20.26
N GLY A 515 13.43 6.63 19.20
CA GLY A 515 14.85 6.24 19.25
C GLY A 515 15.12 4.79 18.82
N TYR A 516 14.09 4.03 18.46
CA TYR A 516 14.18 2.68 17.93
C TYR A 516 13.43 2.55 16.60
N GLU A 517 13.94 1.68 15.72
CA GLU A 517 13.35 1.27 14.45
C GLU A 517 13.00 -0.21 14.48
N LEU A 518 11.95 -0.60 13.76
CA LEU A 518 11.50 -1.98 13.72
C LEU A 518 12.50 -2.84 12.93
N ALA A 519 12.99 -3.90 13.55
CA ALA A 519 13.94 -4.83 12.95
C ALA A 519 13.32 -5.59 11.76
N LEU A 520 14.17 -6.29 11.00
CA LEU A 520 13.75 -7.05 9.81
C LEU A 520 12.72 -8.15 10.10
N ASP A 521 12.68 -8.66 11.33
CA ASP A 521 11.71 -9.65 11.79
C ASP A 521 10.30 -9.06 12.05
N LYS A 522 10.16 -7.73 11.97
CA LYS A 522 8.95 -6.95 12.24
C LYS A 522 8.42 -7.10 13.68
N LYS A 523 9.25 -7.58 14.61
CA LYS A 523 8.88 -7.80 16.02
C LYS A 523 9.84 -7.13 17.00
N SER A 524 11.13 -7.17 16.70
CA SER A 524 12.18 -6.56 17.50
C SER A 524 12.39 -5.09 17.16
N CYS A 525 12.99 -4.36 18.11
CA CYS A 525 13.25 -2.93 18.01
C CYS A 525 14.75 -2.65 18.13
N GLU A 526 15.36 -2.16 17.06
CA GLU A 526 16.78 -1.78 17.03
C GLU A 526 16.94 -0.28 17.26
N ALA A 527 18.01 0.16 17.92
CA ALA A 527 18.23 1.58 18.11
C ALA A 527 18.45 2.31 16.77
N ALA A 528 17.56 3.25 16.45
CA ALA A 528 17.62 4.10 15.28
C ALA A 528 18.55 5.29 15.55
N CYS A 529 19.38 5.68 14.58
CA CYS A 529 20.33 6.78 14.76
C CYS A 529 20.57 7.58 13.46
N GLY A 530 20.75 8.89 13.61
CA GLY A 530 20.94 9.83 12.49
C GLY A 530 19.70 10.68 12.16
N GLY A 531 19.74 11.37 11.02
CA GLY A 531 18.66 12.21 10.49
C GLY A 531 19.03 13.69 10.32
N LEU A 532 18.09 14.46 9.76
CA LEU A 532 18.22 15.91 9.57
C LEU A 532 17.69 16.67 10.81
N LEU A 533 18.50 17.54 11.39
CA LEU A 533 18.21 18.33 12.57
C LEU A 533 18.22 19.82 12.21
N SER A 534 17.06 20.48 12.28
CA SER A 534 16.89 21.89 11.93
C SER A 534 16.65 22.82 13.13
N LYS A 535 16.63 22.25 14.34
CA LYS A 535 16.49 23.05 15.58
C LYS A 535 17.78 23.83 15.84
N LEU A 536 17.68 24.99 16.48
CA LEU A 536 18.86 25.80 16.83
C LEU A 536 19.67 25.17 17.97
N ASN A 537 19.06 24.34 18.81
CA ASN A 537 19.74 23.55 19.82
C ASN A 537 19.11 22.15 19.93
N GLY A 538 19.85 21.20 20.47
CA GLY A 538 19.36 19.83 20.65
C GLY A 538 20.44 18.88 21.13
N THR A 539 20.08 17.61 21.28
CA THR A 539 21.00 16.56 21.71
C THR A 539 21.00 15.42 20.72
N ILE A 540 22.18 14.83 20.49
CA ILE A 540 22.36 13.57 19.78
C ILE A 540 23.04 12.57 20.71
N SER A 541 22.81 11.28 20.50
CA SER A 541 23.47 10.23 21.25
C SER A 541 23.73 9.02 20.37
N SER A 542 24.71 8.21 20.73
CA SER A 542 24.90 6.90 20.12
C SER A 542 23.64 6.04 20.29
N PRO A 543 23.31 5.19 19.30
CA PRO A 543 22.23 4.21 19.44
C PRO A 543 22.44 3.35 20.70
N GLY A 544 21.37 3.15 21.48
CA GLY A 544 21.42 2.37 22.72
C GLY A 544 21.84 3.14 23.99
N TRP A 545 22.28 4.40 23.89
CA TRP A 545 22.69 5.20 25.05
C TRP A 545 21.63 5.22 26.17
N PRO A 546 22.00 5.03 27.46
CA PRO A 546 23.35 4.94 28.03
C PRO A 546 23.95 3.50 28.07
N LYS A 547 23.30 2.52 27.43
CA LYS A 547 23.85 1.18 27.25
C LYS A 547 24.86 1.17 26.10
N GLU A 548 25.58 0.06 25.98
CA GLU A 548 26.56 -0.13 24.91
C GLU A 548 25.91 0.00 23.53
N TYR A 549 26.60 0.65 22.59
CA TYR A 549 26.09 0.81 21.24
C TYR A 549 26.17 -0.49 20.43
N PRO A 550 25.27 -0.72 19.45
CA PRO A 550 25.32 -1.93 18.63
C PRO A 550 26.53 -1.94 17.68
N PRO A 551 27.07 -3.13 17.34
CA PRO A 551 28.07 -3.27 16.29
C PRO A 551 27.48 -2.98 14.90
N ASN A 552 28.33 -2.64 13.92
CA ASN A 552 28.00 -2.37 12.51
C ASN A 552 26.98 -1.24 12.28
N LYS A 553 26.91 -0.25 13.17
CA LYS A 553 26.03 0.90 12.99
C LYS A 553 26.74 2.02 12.23
N ASN A 554 25.99 2.70 11.38
CA ASN A 554 26.43 3.87 10.64
C ASN A 554 25.37 4.97 10.78
N CYS A 555 25.58 5.87 11.72
CA CYS A 555 24.64 6.94 12.05
C CYS A 555 25.13 8.25 11.46
N VAL A 556 24.26 8.96 10.74
CA VAL A 556 24.61 10.27 10.15
C VAL A 556 23.60 11.32 10.59
N TRP A 557 24.05 12.30 11.37
CA TRP A 557 23.28 13.49 11.72
C TRP A 557 23.70 14.66 10.84
N GLN A 558 22.72 15.34 10.27
CA GLN A 558 22.90 16.54 9.47
C GLN A 558 22.24 17.70 10.20
N VAL A 559 23.01 18.59 10.79
CA VAL A 559 22.51 19.77 11.51
C VAL A 559 22.52 20.96 10.56
N VAL A 560 21.40 21.65 10.44
CA VAL A 560 21.23 22.84 9.60
C VAL A 560 20.62 23.96 10.43
N ALA A 561 21.31 25.09 10.49
CA ALA A 561 20.85 26.33 11.10
C ALA A 561 20.53 27.38 10.03
N PRO A 562 19.82 28.46 10.35
CA PRO A 562 19.62 29.59 9.43
C PRO A 562 20.96 30.19 8.98
N THR A 563 20.95 30.81 7.79
CA THR A 563 22.11 31.55 7.27
C THR A 563 22.51 32.65 8.27
N GLN A 564 23.81 32.78 8.58
CA GLN A 564 24.43 33.63 9.64
C GLN A 564 24.72 32.94 10.98
N TYR A 565 24.18 31.74 11.23
CA TYR A 565 24.51 30.97 12.42
C TYR A 565 25.69 30.02 12.17
N ARG A 566 26.44 29.72 13.22
CA ARG A 566 27.40 28.61 13.30
C ARG A 566 26.93 27.62 14.35
N ILE A 567 27.16 26.35 14.09
CA ILE A 567 26.75 25.24 14.94
C ILE A 567 27.96 24.83 15.76
N SER A 568 27.82 24.80 17.08
CA SER A 568 28.80 24.27 18.01
C SER A 568 28.31 22.95 18.56
N MET A 569 29.21 21.98 18.64
CA MET A 569 28.96 20.63 19.12
C MET A 569 29.83 20.34 20.35
N GLN A 570 29.18 19.93 21.43
CA GLN A 570 29.81 19.59 22.70
C GLN A 570 29.45 18.15 23.07
N PHE A 571 30.44 17.29 23.28
CA PHE A 571 30.22 15.92 23.73
C PHE A 571 30.34 15.84 25.26
N GLU A 572 29.42 15.13 25.90
CA GLU A 572 29.45 14.82 27.32
C GLU A 572 28.37 13.77 27.66
N PRO A 573 28.71 12.57 28.17
CA PRO A 573 30.01 11.87 28.21
C PRO A 573 30.41 11.23 26.85
N PHE A 574 31.67 10.78 26.70
CA PHE A 574 32.21 10.20 25.45
C PHE A 574 33.10 8.96 25.72
N GLU A 575 32.70 7.79 25.21
CA GLU A 575 33.44 6.52 25.35
C GLU A 575 33.22 5.61 24.13
N LEU A 576 34.21 5.52 23.23
CA LEU A 576 34.20 4.67 22.03
C LEU A 576 35.41 3.74 21.99
N GLU A 577 35.29 2.58 21.33
CA GLU A 577 36.46 1.75 21.00
C GLU A 577 37.38 2.50 20.03
N GLY A 578 38.68 2.54 20.32
CA GLY A 578 39.62 3.18 19.40
C GLY A 578 41.07 3.17 19.87
N ASN A 579 41.95 3.49 18.93
CA ASN A 579 43.36 3.76 19.14
C ASN A 579 43.68 5.20 18.68
N GLU A 580 44.95 5.62 18.68
CA GLU A 580 45.34 6.99 18.29
C GLU A 580 44.87 7.43 16.89
N VAL A 581 44.52 6.49 16.00
CA VAL A 581 44.07 6.77 14.62
C VAL A 581 42.55 6.55 14.45
N CYS A 582 41.85 6.15 15.51
CA CYS A 582 40.41 5.85 15.49
C CYS A 582 40.03 4.90 14.36
N LYS A 583 40.73 3.76 14.27
CA LYS A 583 40.55 2.77 13.20
C LYS A 583 39.24 1.96 13.32
N TYR A 584 38.82 1.68 14.54
CA TYR A 584 37.65 0.85 14.87
C TYR A 584 36.40 1.75 14.89
N ASP A 585 35.90 2.08 16.08
CA ASP A 585 34.73 2.92 16.25
C ASP A 585 35.11 4.40 16.32
N PHE A 586 34.29 5.26 15.72
CA PHE A 586 34.59 6.68 15.71
C PHE A 586 33.37 7.56 15.47
N VAL A 587 33.49 8.80 15.95
CA VAL A 587 32.67 9.93 15.54
C VAL A 587 33.50 10.87 14.67
N GLU A 588 32.95 11.26 13.55
CA GLU A 588 33.54 12.20 12.62
C GLU A 588 32.68 13.46 12.50
N VAL A 589 33.28 14.65 12.58
CA VAL A 589 32.55 15.93 12.52
C VAL A 589 33.07 16.79 11.37
N ARG A 590 32.16 17.26 10.51
CA ARG A 590 32.48 18.05 9.30
C ARG A 590 31.66 19.34 9.19
N SER A 591 32.26 20.39 8.62
CA SER A 591 31.58 21.64 8.25
C SER A 591 30.98 21.55 6.84
N GLY A 592 29.77 20.98 6.74
CA GLY A 592 29.04 20.77 5.49
C GLY A 592 28.12 19.55 5.55
N LEU A 593 27.24 19.38 4.57
CA LEU A 593 26.28 18.27 4.51
C LEU A 593 26.76 17.05 3.72
N SER A 594 27.84 17.19 2.94
CA SER A 594 28.45 16.12 2.15
C SER A 594 29.59 15.43 2.92
N SER A 595 29.88 14.18 2.58
CA SER A 595 31.07 13.44 3.04
C SER A 595 32.38 14.13 2.67
N ASP A 596 32.40 14.92 1.61
CA ASP A 596 33.62 15.59 1.12
C ASP A 596 33.87 16.95 1.79
N SER A 597 32.99 17.34 2.72
CA SER A 597 33.07 18.61 3.43
C SER A 597 34.27 18.65 4.38
N LYS A 598 34.72 19.86 4.75
CA LYS A 598 35.91 20.04 5.59
C LYS A 598 35.78 19.30 6.92
N LEU A 599 36.73 18.40 7.17
CA LEU A 599 36.84 17.61 8.39
C LEU A 599 37.43 18.44 9.53
N HIS A 600 36.75 18.44 10.68
CA HIS A 600 37.28 19.00 11.92
C HIS A 600 38.11 17.98 12.69
N GLY A 601 37.63 16.75 12.75
CA GLY A 601 38.34 15.67 13.40
C GLY A 601 37.56 14.36 13.39
N LYS A 602 38.31 13.30 13.71
CA LYS A 602 37.82 11.93 13.91
C LYS A 602 38.18 11.57 15.35
N TYR A 603 37.17 11.17 16.13
CA TYR A 603 37.27 11.05 17.59
C TYR A 603 36.85 9.65 18.03
N CYS A 604 37.57 9.10 19.01
CA CYS A 604 37.36 7.78 19.59
C CYS A 604 38.04 7.73 20.98
N GLY A 605 37.94 6.60 21.70
CA GLY A 605 38.50 6.46 23.03
C GLY A 605 37.64 7.11 24.12
N THR A 606 38.25 7.44 25.25
CA THR A 606 37.59 8.01 26.45
C THR A 606 37.79 9.52 26.61
N GLU A 607 38.63 10.13 25.77
CA GLU A 607 38.89 11.56 25.85
C GLU A 607 37.75 12.34 25.19
N VAL A 608 37.14 13.24 25.96
CA VAL A 608 36.05 14.08 25.47
C VAL A 608 36.60 15.14 24.52
N PRO A 609 36.14 15.21 23.25
CA PRO A 609 36.56 16.26 22.33
C PRO A 609 36.22 17.67 22.84
N GLN A 610 37.12 18.63 22.59
CA GLN A 610 36.80 20.05 22.81
C GLN A 610 35.62 20.48 21.91
N VAL A 611 34.93 21.56 22.30
CA VAL A 611 33.76 22.07 21.54
C VAL A 611 34.15 22.35 20.09
N ILE A 612 33.40 21.75 19.16
CA ILE A 612 33.67 21.82 17.72
C ILE A 612 32.67 22.78 17.08
N THR A 613 33.15 23.86 16.47
CA THR A 613 32.29 24.85 15.81
C THR A 613 32.37 24.75 14.29
N SER A 614 31.24 24.70 13.59
CA SER A 614 31.17 24.66 12.13
C SER A 614 31.63 25.98 11.50
N GLN A 615 32.18 25.89 10.28
CA GLN A 615 32.55 27.07 9.50
C GLN A 615 31.33 27.84 8.97
N TYR A 616 30.27 27.09 8.64
CA TYR A 616 29.02 27.59 8.06
C TYR A 616 27.82 27.24 8.95
N ASN A 617 26.61 27.43 8.43
CA ASN A 617 25.35 27.10 9.09
C ASN A 617 24.95 25.62 8.98
N ASN A 618 25.89 24.74 8.64
CA ASN A 618 25.63 23.31 8.53
C ASN A 618 26.80 22.49 9.10
N MET A 619 26.46 21.34 9.67
CA MET A 619 27.40 20.40 10.27
C MET A 619 26.92 18.97 10.03
N ARG A 620 27.83 18.06 9.67
CA ARG A 620 27.58 16.63 9.56
C ARG A 620 28.36 15.89 10.62
N ILE A 621 27.66 15.07 11.41
CA ILE A 621 28.23 14.19 12.42
C ILE A 621 27.99 12.75 11.97
N GLU A 622 29.03 11.95 11.81
CA GLU A 622 28.95 10.55 11.41
C GLU A 622 29.54 9.65 12.50
N PHE A 623 28.75 8.73 13.04
CA PHE A 623 29.21 7.69 13.95
C PHE A 623 29.25 6.34 13.23
N LYS A 624 30.38 5.65 13.30
CA LYS A 624 30.54 4.29 12.78
C LYS A 624 31.05 3.36 13.87
N SER A 625 30.40 2.20 13.98
CA SER A 625 30.90 1.06 14.77
C SER A 625 31.21 -0.13 13.87
N ASP A 626 32.24 -0.90 14.22
CA ASP A 626 32.60 -2.14 13.53
C ASP A 626 31.85 -3.36 14.09
N ASN A 627 32.24 -4.58 13.68
CA ASN A 627 31.57 -5.81 14.12
C ASN A 627 32.07 -6.35 15.47
N THR A 628 32.90 -5.59 16.18
CA THR A 628 33.57 -5.97 17.42
C THR A 628 33.19 -5.07 18.60
N VAL A 629 34.14 -4.67 19.44
CA VAL A 629 33.89 -4.29 20.85
C VAL A 629 33.05 -3.02 20.96
N ALA A 630 31.90 -3.12 21.63
CA ALA A 630 31.11 -1.95 21.97
C ALA A 630 31.53 -1.34 23.32
N LYS A 631 31.33 -0.01 23.44
CA LYS A 631 31.45 0.76 24.69
C LYS A 631 30.16 1.52 24.96
N LYS A 632 30.10 2.30 26.04
CA LYS A 632 28.90 3.07 26.41
C LYS A 632 28.45 4.09 25.36
N GLY A 633 29.36 4.54 24.49
CA GLY A 633 29.03 5.48 23.43
C GLY A 633 29.16 6.93 23.88
N PHE A 634 28.34 7.80 23.30
CA PHE A 634 28.39 9.23 23.59
C PHE A 634 27.01 9.86 23.68
N LYS A 635 26.95 10.96 24.42
CA LYS A 635 25.89 11.96 24.31
C LYS A 635 26.53 13.28 23.95
N GLY A 636 25.87 14.05 23.09
CA GLY A 636 26.37 15.37 22.72
C GLY A 636 25.25 16.37 22.53
N HIS A 637 25.54 17.61 22.89
CA HIS A 637 24.66 18.75 22.78
C HIS A 637 25.17 19.66 21.67
N PHE A 638 24.30 19.98 20.71
CA PHE A 638 24.60 20.99 19.71
C PHE A 638 23.78 22.24 19.98
N PHE A 639 24.39 23.39 19.70
CA PHE A 639 23.74 24.69 19.79
C PHE A 639 24.27 25.58 18.68
N SER A 640 23.38 26.40 18.14
CA SER A 640 23.68 27.31 17.04
C SER A 640 23.72 28.72 17.58
N ASP A 641 24.78 29.43 17.26
CA ASP A 641 25.03 30.78 17.71
C ASP A 641 25.35 31.67 16.51
N LYS A 642 24.91 32.92 16.56
CA LYS A 642 25.25 33.90 15.53
C LYS A 642 26.57 34.51 15.93
N ASP A 643 27.58 34.42 15.06
CA ASP A 643 28.85 35.09 15.31
C ASP A 643 28.71 36.57 14.95
N GLU A 644 28.18 37.40 15.85
CA GLU A 644 27.98 38.82 15.57
C GLU A 644 29.29 39.58 15.34
N CYS A 645 30.41 39.09 15.89
CA CYS A 645 31.74 39.65 15.67
C CYS A 645 32.26 39.44 14.25
N SER A 646 31.77 38.42 13.54
CA SER A 646 32.19 38.12 12.16
C SER A 646 31.82 39.20 11.14
N LYS A 647 30.85 40.08 11.46
CA LYS A 647 30.39 41.15 10.60
C LYS A 647 30.59 42.51 11.28
N ASP A 648 31.41 43.36 10.66
CA ASP A 648 31.73 44.70 11.15
C ASP A 648 32.22 44.74 12.61
N ASN A 649 32.93 43.68 13.05
CA ASN A 649 33.43 43.54 14.43
C ASN A 649 32.32 43.70 15.50
N GLY A 650 31.08 43.28 15.19
CA GLY A 650 29.92 43.48 16.08
C GLY A 650 29.59 44.95 16.34
N GLY A 651 30.15 45.91 15.59
CA GLY A 651 30.09 47.33 15.89
C GLY A 651 30.94 47.74 17.10
N CYS A 652 31.87 46.89 17.56
CA CYS A 652 32.81 47.23 18.62
C CYS A 652 33.93 48.13 18.10
N GLN A 653 34.24 49.21 18.84
CA GLN A 653 35.35 50.10 18.47
C GLN A 653 36.72 49.41 18.54
N HIS A 654 36.90 48.51 19.50
CA HIS A 654 38.15 47.74 19.68
C HIS A 654 37.95 46.26 19.37
N ASP A 655 37.84 45.40 20.37
CA ASP A 655 37.85 43.95 20.16
C ASP A 655 36.44 43.40 20.44
N CYS A 656 35.91 42.56 19.56
CA CYS A 656 34.62 41.90 19.75
C CYS A 656 34.84 40.45 20.21
N ILE A 657 34.19 40.07 21.31
CA ILE A 657 34.19 38.70 21.81
C ILE A 657 32.80 38.11 21.62
N ASN A 658 32.70 37.11 20.75
CA ASN A 658 31.46 36.37 20.55
C ASN A 658 31.17 35.47 21.76
N THR A 659 29.94 35.51 22.26
CA THR A 659 29.48 34.71 23.40
C THR A 659 28.25 33.92 22.99
N VAL A 660 27.90 32.84 23.70
CA VAL A 660 26.74 32.04 23.28
C VAL A 660 25.46 32.87 23.45
N GLY A 661 24.80 33.20 22.32
CA GLY A 661 23.57 33.98 22.23
C GLY A 661 23.76 35.50 22.19
N SER A 662 25.00 36.02 22.16
CA SER A 662 25.30 37.46 22.17
C SER A 662 26.78 37.72 21.84
N TYR A 663 27.22 38.96 21.85
CA TYR A 663 28.64 39.32 21.85
C TYR A 663 28.90 40.43 22.87
N VAL A 664 30.17 40.64 23.23
CA VAL A 664 30.61 41.73 24.09
C VAL A 664 31.81 42.44 23.47
N CYS A 665 31.78 43.76 23.49
CA CYS A 665 32.92 44.58 23.10
C CYS A 665 33.90 44.70 24.26
N GLN A 666 35.17 44.40 24.00
CA GLN A 666 36.29 44.59 24.91
C GLN A 666 37.17 45.74 24.40
N CYS A 667 37.57 46.60 25.34
CA CYS A 667 38.49 47.68 25.04
C CYS A 667 39.93 47.26 25.29
N ARG A 668 40.82 47.69 24.38
CA ARG A 668 42.27 47.58 24.55
C ARG A 668 42.75 48.37 25.76
N HIS A 669 43.90 47.97 26.30
CA HIS A 669 44.52 48.53 27.50
C HIS A 669 44.53 50.08 27.49
N GLY A 670 44.05 50.70 28.57
CA GLY A 670 43.93 52.16 28.73
C GLY A 670 42.56 52.76 28.42
N PHE A 671 41.62 51.95 27.98
CA PHE A 671 40.25 52.36 27.67
C PHE A 671 39.24 51.53 28.48
N ILE A 672 38.12 52.14 28.84
CA ILE A 672 36.97 51.48 29.46
C ILE A 672 35.78 51.52 28.49
N LEU A 673 34.96 50.48 28.53
CA LEU A 673 33.79 50.39 27.68
C LEU A 673 32.82 51.53 28.00
N HIS A 674 32.44 52.29 26.99
CA HIS A 674 31.50 53.40 27.08
C HIS A 674 30.09 52.88 27.40
N GLU A 675 29.20 53.76 27.88
CA GLU A 675 27.84 53.37 28.30
C GLU A 675 26.99 52.76 27.16
N ASN A 676 27.33 53.07 25.92
CA ASN A 676 26.71 52.47 24.74
C ASN A 676 27.17 51.02 24.46
N LYS A 677 28.09 50.47 25.27
CA LYS A 677 28.63 49.10 25.16
C LYS A 677 29.37 48.76 23.86
N HIS A 678 29.62 49.74 23.01
CA HIS A 678 30.27 49.58 21.70
C HIS A 678 31.58 50.36 21.61
N ASP A 679 31.57 51.59 22.12
CA ASP A 679 32.73 52.48 22.07
C ASP A 679 33.62 52.30 23.29
N CYS A 680 34.87 52.67 23.14
CA CYS A 680 35.90 52.64 24.16
C CYS A 680 36.29 54.07 24.50
N LYS A 681 35.93 54.51 25.70
CA LYS A 681 36.37 55.81 26.23
C LYS A 681 37.69 55.65 26.96
N GLU A 682 38.54 56.67 26.93
CA GLU A 682 39.75 56.63 27.76
C GLU A 682 39.37 56.39 29.23
N ALA A 683 40.13 55.53 29.89
CA ALA A 683 39.95 55.31 31.32
C ALA A 683 40.15 56.65 32.06
N GLU A 684 39.07 57.18 32.63
CA GLU A 684 39.10 58.35 33.50
C GLU A 684 39.83 58.00 34.79
N CYS A 685 40.81 58.81 35.15
CA CYS A 685 41.65 58.60 36.31
C CYS A 685 40.99 59.10 37.62
N LYS A 686 39.68 58.94 37.76
CA LYS A 686 38.94 59.24 39.01
C LYS A 686 38.04 58.06 39.38
N HIS A 687 38.34 57.41 40.49
CA HIS A 687 37.61 56.23 40.95
C HIS A 687 37.01 56.46 42.33
N LYS A 688 35.76 56.04 42.55
CA LYS A 688 35.13 56.04 43.87
C LYS A 688 34.96 54.61 44.36
N VAL A 689 35.48 54.29 45.54
CA VAL A 689 35.41 52.96 46.16
C VAL A 689 34.49 53.06 47.37
N HIS A 690 33.34 52.40 47.29
CA HIS A 690 32.32 52.37 48.34
C HIS A 690 32.16 50.99 49.00
N SER A 691 33.00 50.02 48.63
CA SER A 691 32.92 48.64 49.12
C SER A 691 33.75 48.43 50.40
N PRO A 692 33.34 47.50 51.31
CA PRO A 692 34.06 47.20 52.56
C PRO A 692 35.48 46.63 52.33
N SER A 693 35.72 46.05 51.16
CA SER A 693 37.03 45.59 50.67
C SER A 693 37.08 45.69 49.15
N GLY A 694 38.27 45.76 48.56
CA GLY A 694 38.47 45.89 47.12
C GLY A 694 39.94 45.96 46.73
N THR A 695 40.23 45.84 45.43
CA THR A 695 41.59 45.92 44.88
C THR A 695 41.74 47.22 44.07
N LEU A 696 42.85 47.93 44.27
CA LEU A 696 43.18 49.15 43.52
C LEU A 696 44.24 48.84 42.46
N ASN A 697 43.89 49.00 41.19
CA ASN A 697 44.82 48.78 40.08
C ASN A 697 45.25 50.13 39.48
N SER A 698 46.52 50.25 39.11
CA SER A 698 46.99 51.38 38.31
C SER A 698 46.33 51.33 36.91
N PRO A 699 46.13 52.48 36.24
CA PRO A 699 45.70 52.48 34.85
C PRO A 699 46.67 51.64 34.01
N ASN A 700 46.11 50.81 33.13
CA ASN A 700 46.82 49.84 32.27
C ASN A 700 47.37 48.59 32.97
N TRP A 701 47.20 48.37 34.28
CA TRP A 701 47.72 47.16 34.94
C TRP A 701 47.23 45.88 34.21
N PRO A 702 48.12 44.91 33.89
CA PRO A 702 49.52 44.75 34.34
C PRO A 702 50.58 45.52 33.53
N ASP A 703 50.20 46.20 32.45
CA ASP A 703 51.10 46.99 31.61
C ASP A 703 51.51 48.34 32.24
N LYS A 704 52.51 49.01 31.66
CA LYS A 704 53.03 50.29 32.15
C LYS A 704 51.94 51.37 32.20
N TYR A 705 51.88 52.08 33.33
CA TYR A 705 50.96 53.19 33.53
C TYR A 705 51.24 54.35 32.55
N PRO A 706 50.21 55.13 32.14
CA PRO A 706 50.38 56.26 31.22
C PRO A 706 51.26 57.36 31.83
N SER A 707 52.18 57.93 31.04
CA SER A 707 53.01 59.06 31.48
C SER A 707 52.17 60.33 31.68
N ARG A 708 52.36 61.04 32.79
CA ARG A 708 51.75 62.36 33.11
C ARG A 708 50.23 62.37 33.35
N LYS A 709 49.61 61.24 33.73
CA LYS A 709 48.17 61.18 34.10
C LYS A 709 48.01 61.22 35.63
N GLU A 710 47.26 62.18 36.15
CA GLU A 710 46.92 62.26 37.59
C GLU A 710 45.69 61.43 37.91
N CYS A 711 45.81 60.46 38.83
CA CYS A 711 44.73 59.56 39.19
C CYS A 711 44.32 59.69 40.67
N THR A 712 43.02 59.86 40.91
CA THR A 712 42.43 60.04 42.24
C THR A 712 41.50 58.87 42.59
N TRP A 713 41.70 58.26 43.76
CA TRP A 713 40.79 57.26 44.31
C TRP A 713 40.13 57.80 45.57
N ASP A 714 38.81 58.03 45.50
CA ASP A 714 37.98 58.43 46.64
C ASP A 714 37.46 57.16 47.33
N ILE A 715 38.07 56.78 48.45
CA ILE A 715 37.66 55.60 49.23
C ILE A 715 36.77 56.06 50.38
N ASN A 716 35.53 55.56 50.43
CA ASN A 716 34.58 55.85 51.49
C ASN A 716 34.24 54.57 52.26
N THR A 717 34.34 54.61 53.59
CA THR A 717 34.05 53.47 54.48
C THR A 717 32.82 53.73 55.33
N THR A 718 32.24 52.66 55.88
CA THR A 718 31.22 52.79 56.93
C THR A 718 31.81 53.53 58.14
N PRO A 719 31.04 54.44 58.78
CA PRO A 719 31.49 55.20 59.94
C PRO A 719 32.09 54.28 61.03
N GLY A 720 33.29 54.63 61.52
CA GLY A 720 34.03 53.84 62.51
C GLY A 720 35.04 52.84 61.94
N HIS A 721 35.03 52.58 60.63
CA HIS A 721 36.00 51.68 59.98
C HIS A 721 37.17 52.45 59.36
N ARG A 722 38.41 51.97 59.56
CA ARG A 722 39.61 52.53 58.94
C ARG A 722 39.98 51.78 57.66
N VAL A 723 40.41 52.52 56.64
CA VAL A 723 40.93 51.92 55.39
C VAL A 723 42.30 51.33 55.65
N ARG A 724 42.49 50.04 55.37
CA ARG A 724 43.79 49.36 55.37
C ARG A 724 44.17 49.00 53.94
N LEU A 725 45.27 49.57 53.44
CA LEU A 725 45.83 49.22 52.13
C LEU A 725 46.89 48.14 52.32
N VAL A 726 46.74 47.01 51.61
CA VAL A 726 47.69 45.89 51.63
C VAL A 726 48.21 45.67 50.22
N ARG A 727 49.52 45.74 50.02
CA ARG A 727 50.17 45.55 48.72
C ARG A 727 50.35 44.06 48.45
N TYR A 728 49.87 43.60 47.30
CA TYR A 728 50.17 42.27 46.77
C TYR A 728 51.15 42.42 45.60
N THR A 729 52.35 41.88 45.77
CA THR A 729 53.43 41.66 44.76
C THR A 729 54.49 42.77 44.52
N HIS A 730 55.73 42.29 44.30
CA HIS A 730 56.97 43.03 44.03
C HIS A 730 57.01 43.55 42.59
N THR A 731 56.33 44.65 42.28
CA THR A 731 56.72 45.54 41.17
C THR A 731 56.37 46.98 41.53
N TRP A 732 57.33 47.87 41.26
CA TRP A 732 57.57 49.22 41.80
C TRP A 732 56.34 50.11 42.08
N ILE A 733 56.17 50.49 43.35
CA ILE A 733 55.39 51.64 43.79
C ILE A 733 56.38 52.55 44.52
N GLN A 734 56.70 53.70 43.94
CA GLN A 734 57.48 54.75 44.59
C GLN A 734 56.50 55.82 45.07
N MET A 735 56.11 55.80 46.35
CA MET A 735 55.19 56.77 46.94
C MET A 735 55.99 57.90 47.58
N ARG A 736 55.76 59.15 47.14
CA ARG A 736 56.22 60.36 47.81
C ARG A 736 55.00 61.13 48.31
N LEU A 737 54.87 61.30 49.63
CA LEU A 737 53.78 62.06 50.25
C LEU A 737 54.14 63.56 50.18
N VAL A 738 53.38 64.39 49.45
CA VAL A 738 53.78 65.80 49.22
C VAL A 738 53.01 66.83 50.06
N ARG A 739 51.86 66.54 50.68
CA ARG A 739 51.24 67.44 51.68
C ARG A 739 50.06 66.80 52.42
N TYR A 740 49.94 67.09 53.70
CA TYR A 740 48.77 66.81 54.54
C TYR A 740 48.13 68.15 54.93
N THR A 741 46.87 68.40 54.56
CA THR A 741 46.15 69.61 55.00
C THR A 741 44.83 69.24 55.67
N HIS A 742 44.75 69.55 56.96
CA HIS A 742 43.52 69.55 57.75
C HIS A 742 42.89 70.95 57.67
N THR A 743 41.65 71.08 57.21
CA THR A 743 40.90 72.34 57.33
C THR A 743 39.56 72.08 58.02
N CYS A 744 39.41 72.61 59.23
CA CYS A 744 38.13 72.72 59.95
C CYS A 744 37.45 74.04 59.55
N ILE A 745 36.16 74.00 59.20
CA ILE A 745 35.32 75.20 59.08
C ILE A 745 34.25 75.11 60.17
N GLN A 746 34.24 76.07 61.09
CA GLN A 746 33.17 76.26 62.06
C GLN A 746 32.09 77.20 61.50
N ARG A 747 30.81 76.86 61.72
CA ARG A 747 29.72 77.82 61.87
C ARG A 747 28.90 77.42 63.10
N GLN A 748 28.58 78.41 63.92
CA GLN A 748 27.76 78.30 65.13
C GLN A 748 26.55 79.23 64.95
N THR A 749 25.33 78.74 65.17
CA THR A 749 24.33 79.26 66.13
C THR A 749 23.01 78.46 66.06
N ASP A 750 22.67 77.84 67.21
CA ASP A 750 21.37 77.68 67.89
C ASP A 750 20.12 77.09 67.18
N THR A 751 19.74 75.85 67.50
CA THR A 751 18.84 75.46 68.62
C THR A 751 18.38 73.99 68.48
N HIS A 752 18.35 73.28 69.61
CA HIS A 752 17.76 71.96 69.90
C HIS A 752 18.20 70.67 69.16
N THR A 753 18.35 69.61 69.96
CA THR A 753 18.68 68.19 69.68
C THR A 753 20.14 67.84 69.33
N PRO A 754 20.76 66.81 69.97
CA PRO A 754 22.14 66.42 69.69
C PRO A 754 22.21 65.61 68.38
N GLY A 755 22.34 66.33 67.28
CA GLY A 755 22.70 65.79 65.97
C GLY A 755 24.16 65.36 65.91
N TYR A 756 24.39 64.20 65.28
CA TYR A 756 25.69 63.70 64.85
C TYR A 756 26.45 64.77 64.05
N ARG A 757 27.73 64.96 64.38
CA ARG A 757 28.64 65.81 63.60
C ARG A 757 29.18 65.01 62.42
N ASP A 758 28.83 65.41 61.20
CA ASP A 758 29.49 64.92 59.99
C ASP A 758 30.96 65.33 59.97
N ARG A 759 31.86 64.35 59.90
CA ARG A 759 33.27 64.56 59.54
C ARG A 759 33.48 64.08 58.12
N LEU A 760 33.51 65.01 57.17
CA LEU A 760 34.05 64.77 55.83
C LEU A 760 35.58 64.82 55.91
N VAL A 761 36.24 63.69 55.66
CA VAL A 761 37.70 63.61 55.49
C VAL A 761 37.97 63.50 53.99
N ARG A 762 38.59 64.53 53.40
CA ARG A 762 39.04 64.52 52.00
C ARG A 762 40.53 64.18 51.95
N TYR A 763 40.87 63.01 51.42
CA TYR A 763 42.26 62.66 51.09
C TYR A 763 42.54 63.10 49.66
N THR A 764 43.55 63.94 49.45
CA THR A 764 43.97 64.36 48.10
C THR A 764 45.41 63.89 47.89
N HIS A 765 45.62 62.96 46.96
CA HIS A 765 46.95 62.46 46.60
C HIS A 765 47.33 62.99 45.20
N THR A 766 48.52 63.57 45.08
CA THR A 766 49.10 64.06 43.82
C THR A 766 50.38 63.29 43.53
N TRP A 767 50.53 62.79 42.30
CA TRP A 767 51.72 62.08 41.83
C TRP A 767 52.55 63.03 40.95
N THR A 768 53.82 63.24 41.28
CA THR A 768 54.76 63.96 40.40
C THR A 768 56.03 63.14 40.21
N GLN A 769 56.50 63.03 38.96
CA GLN A 769 57.76 62.38 38.62
C GLN A 769 58.90 63.40 38.67
N SER A 770 60.01 63.09 39.36
CA SER A 770 61.28 63.83 39.25
C SER A 770 62.23 63.11 38.28
N GLU A 771 62.95 63.86 37.45
CA GLU A 771 63.77 63.37 36.32
C GLU A 771 65.07 62.65 36.69
N THR A 772 65.43 62.50 37.96
CA THR A 772 66.71 61.88 38.34
C THR A 772 66.48 60.59 39.11
N GLY A 773 66.71 59.47 38.43
CA GLY A 773 66.63 58.13 39.03
C GLY A 773 67.83 57.86 39.93
N GLU A 774 67.59 57.75 41.24
CA GLU A 774 68.44 57.02 42.18
C GLU A 774 67.62 56.74 43.46
N ILE A 775 67.78 55.53 44.01
CA ILE A 775 67.02 55.01 45.16
C ILE A 775 67.95 54.90 46.35
N HIS A 776 67.60 55.57 47.46
CA HIS A 776 68.08 55.21 48.79
C HIS A 776 66.89 54.76 49.66
N THR A 777 66.95 53.52 50.13
CA THR A 777 66.01 52.96 51.11
C THR A 777 66.61 53.10 52.51
N HIS A 778 65.90 53.83 53.38
CA HIS A 778 65.96 53.59 54.82
C HIS A 778 64.58 53.10 55.25
N LEU A 779 64.52 51.84 55.69
CA LEU A 779 63.44 51.33 56.53
C LEU A 779 63.70 51.81 57.95
N ASP A 780 62.67 52.31 58.63
CA ASP A 780 62.53 52.12 60.07
C ASP A 780 61.03 51.92 60.42
N THR A 781 60.79 50.71 60.93
CA THR A 781 59.89 50.27 62.01
C THR A 781 58.67 51.10 62.44
N GLU A 782 57.51 50.41 62.43
CA GLU A 782 56.68 50.09 63.61
C GLU A 782 56.18 51.25 64.52
N THR A 783 54.86 51.43 64.64
CA THR A 783 54.06 51.24 65.89
C THR A 783 52.63 51.79 65.80
N ASP A 784 51.81 51.24 66.70
CA ASP A 784 50.36 51.21 66.90
C ASP A 784 49.50 52.48 66.76
N TRP A 785 48.21 52.26 66.45
CA TRP A 785 46.99 52.58 67.24
C TRP A 785 45.74 52.63 66.39
#